data_AF-A0AAW2SM72-F1
#
_entry.id   AF-A0AAW2SM72-F1
#
_cell.length_a   1.000
_cell.length_b   1.000
_cell.length_c   1.000
_cell.angle_alpha   90.00
_cell.angle_beta   90.00
_cell.angle_gamma   90.00
#
_symmetry.space_group_name_H-M   'P 1'
#
loop_
_entity.id
_entity.type
_entity.pdbx_description
1 polymer ?
#
loop_
_entity_poly.entity_id
_entity_poly.type
_entity_poly.pdbx_seq_one_letter_code
_entity_poly.pdbx_strand_id
1 'polypeptide(L)'
;MSTANSAGPSSSNYVDVQGEDDQSASIDVDVETTCWGCGLRVLVSPFASVFKCGWCGAITKQNVVKSDNKYFQWRRLRDRCFVYDRCFIYAILHIISFHQHGFMACYDLNITIAGGGIWAIYPVVFSISHFCGVFHITLAGILSVSTLSSFFLAAFRPAGAPPMVLWGSYPTVGKGGLENHTFCHYCSKPKSPRTHHCRSCGMCILDMDHHCPFIGNCVGAANHRCFILFLISTVISTLYVAIMTSYSVHYMWPPLAHGQVNPLNGFIGAELIFSVLKEHILVFLRSALFLPARGLVLVYLFIASVSVGTGLIVLLWQQLGYIYVGKTYLGHLSAVDGEEMVEKDCHNLLRFFGCPHSAAVYLPSYWRSTKSHKKPPLSAFPPLPEFLSSRGGNGISCVVPIGLAGLAVMGQNLALNIAEKGFPISVYNRTTSKVDETLDRAHREGQLPLFGQYTPKDFVLSIKKPRSIIILVKAGAPVDQTIAALSAYMEPGDTIIDGGNEWYENTERRMVDASASGLLYLGMGVSGGEDGARHGPSLMPGGAHRAYLNIHHILEKVAAQVDDAHFRGIRCFEQCWGLGNEELAEIFGEWNRGELESFLIEITSDIFRVEDEETGSGHLVDKILDKTGMKGTGKWTVQQAAELSIAAPTIAASLDSRYMSGLKEEREEAAEIFKKEGLKEEINNVSAVDKKRLIDDVRQALYASKICSYAQGMNLLRAKSMEKGWGLNLGELARIWKGGCIIRAVFLDRIKQAYQRNPGLANLLVDPEFAREMVQRQAAWRRVVGLAIQKGISVPGMSASLQYFDTYRRGRLPANLVQAQRDYFGAHTYERIDRPGSYHTEWSKLARKARV
;
A
#
# COMPACT_ATOMS: atom_id res chain seq x y z
N MET A 1 70.24 -0.01 30.25
CA MET A 1 69.81 -1.22 29.51
C MET A 1 69.07 -0.71 28.26
N SER A 2 69.61 -0.77 27.03
CA SER A 2 69.96 -1.95 26.20
C SER A 2 68.71 -2.78 25.83
N THR A 3 68.33 -2.97 24.56
CA THR A 3 68.84 -2.56 23.22
C THR A 3 67.63 -2.48 22.26
N ALA A 4 67.45 -1.50 21.38
CA ALA A 4 68.23 -1.08 20.20
C ALA A 4 68.08 -2.01 18.96
N ASN A 5 67.40 -1.49 17.92
CA ASN A 5 67.61 -1.58 16.46
C ASN A 5 66.32 -1.08 15.76
N SER A 6 66.24 -0.05 14.89
CA SER A 6 67.03 0.36 13.70
C SER A 6 66.80 -0.55 12.47
N ALA A 7 66.44 -0.08 11.27
CA ALA A 7 66.28 1.30 10.75
C ALA A 7 65.34 1.35 9.52
N GLY A 8 65.05 2.57 9.01
CA GLY A 8 64.67 2.82 7.59
C GLY A 8 65.80 3.61 6.89
N PRO A 9 65.55 4.43 5.84
CA PRO A 9 64.32 4.68 5.06
C PRO A 9 64.58 4.63 3.53
N SER A 10 63.93 5.50 2.73
CA SER A 10 64.15 5.82 1.28
C SER A 10 63.46 4.91 0.23
N SER A 11 63.15 5.32 -1.01
CA SER A 11 62.84 6.67 -1.56
C SER A 11 62.39 6.61 -3.06
N SER A 12 61.25 7.23 -3.38
CA SER A 12 60.90 7.93 -4.65
C SER A 12 61.28 7.43 -6.07
N ASN A 13 60.27 7.43 -6.96
CA ASN A 13 60.27 7.77 -8.41
C ASN A 13 60.27 6.66 -9.51
N TYR A 14 59.21 6.73 -10.33
CA TYR A 14 59.09 6.57 -11.79
C TYR A 14 60.17 5.83 -12.62
N VAL A 15 59.73 4.80 -13.35
CA VAL A 15 59.94 4.67 -14.82
C VAL A 15 58.60 4.16 -15.43
N ASP A 16 58.35 4.48 -16.70
CA ASP A 16 57.11 4.21 -17.46
C ASP A 16 57.37 3.19 -18.61
N VAL A 17 56.38 2.36 -18.95
CA VAL A 17 56.37 1.48 -20.14
C VAL A 17 54.94 1.30 -20.66
N GLN A 18 54.77 1.52 -21.97
CA GLN A 18 53.50 1.49 -22.71
C GLN A 18 53.20 0.09 -23.28
N GLY A 19 51.95 -0.19 -23.68
CA GLY A 19 51.64 -1.31 -24.61
C GLY A 19 50.32 -2.04 -24.40
N GLU A 20 49.28 -1.52 -25.08
CA GLU A 20 48.10 -2.14 -25.73
C GLU A 20 47.58 -3.58 -25.44
N ASP A 21 46.28 -3.72 -25.76
CA ASP A 21 45.48 -4.91 -26.11
C ASP A 21 44.97 -5.94 -25.07
N ASP A 22 43.65 -5.84 -24.89
CA ASP A 22 42.62 -6.89 -24.76
C ASP A 22 43.02 -8.31 -24.30
N GLN A 23 42.61 -8.68 -23.09
CA GLN A 23 42.17 -10.05 -22.84
C GLN A 23 41.13 -10.16 -21.71
N SER A 24 40.05 -10.89 -22.00
CA SER A 24 38.95 -11.13 -21.07
C SER A 24 39.24 -12.34 -20.17
N ALA A 25 39.09 -12.17 -18.85
CA ALA A 25 39.35 -13.23 -17.86
C ALA A 25 38.11 -13.47 -16.98
N SER A 26 37.13 -14.21 -17.52
CA SER A 26 36.00 -14.74 -16.75
C SER A 26 36.45 -15.95 -15.91
N ILE A 27 36.57 -15.77 -14.59
CA ILE A 27 36.89 -16.86 -13.65
C ILE A 27 35.59 -17.54 -13.21
N ASP A 28 35.13 -18.50 -14.00
CA ASP A 28 34.08 -19.45 -13.58
C ASP A 28 34.70 -20.56 -12.71
N VAL A 29 34.32 -20.59 -11.43
CA VAL A 29 34.67 -21.65 -10.47
C VAL A 29 33.43 -22.01 -9.66
N ASP A 30 32.52 -22.78 -10.27
CA ASP A 30 31.38 -23.35 -9.54
C ASP A 30 31.84 -24.43 -8.55
N VAL A 31 31.17 -24.51 -7.40
CA VAL A 31 31.44 -25.51 -6.35
C VAL A 31 30.35 -26.58 -6.38
N GLU A 32 30.73 -27.85 -6.47
CA GLU A 32 29.78 -28.95 -6.37
C GLU A 32 29.34 -29.16 -4.91
N THR A 33 28.03 -29.16 -4.66
CA THR A 33 27.45 -29.45 -3.33
C THR A 33 26.32 -30.46 -3.43
N THR A 34 25.94 -31.09 -2.31
CA THR A 34 24.86 -32.09 -2.27
C THR A 34 23.64 -31.54 -1.54
N CYS A 35 22.47 -31.56 -2.18
CA CYS A 35 21.24 -31.09 -1.57
C CYS A 35 20.80 -31.99 -0.40
N TRP A 36 20.65 -31.40 0.79
CA TRP A 36 20.21 -32.10 2.00
C TRP A 36 18.85 -32.79 1.88
N GLY A 37 17.91 -32.23 1.11
CA GLY A 37 16.54 -32.76 0.98
C GLY A 37 16.40 -33.98 0.08
N CYS A 38 17.14 -34.05 -1.03
CA CYS A 38 17.00 -35.11 -2.04
C CYS A 38 18.28 -35.90 -2.36
N GLY A 39 19.46 -35.42 -1.95
CA GLY A 39 20.75 -36.06 -2.25
C GLY A 39 21.28 -35.85 -3.67
N LEU A 40 20.62 -35.03 -4.49
CA LEU A 40 21.17 -34.59 -5.78
C LEU A 40 22.41 -33.72 -5.58
N ARG A 41 23.44 -33.96 -6.39
CA ARG A 41 24.55 -33.01 -6.55
C ARG A 41 24.07 -31.80 -7.36
N VAL A 42 24.59 -30.63 -7.03
CA VAL A 42 24.24 -29.35 -7.64
C VAL A 42 25.50 -28.50 -7.71
N LEU A 43 25.79 -27.94 -8.88
CA LEU A 43 26.79 -26.87 -9.02
C LEU A 43 26.19 -25.57 -8.47
N VAL A 44 26.94 -24.88 -7.61
CA VAL A 44 26.58 -23.58 -7.05
C VAL A 44 27.79 -22.66 -6.99
N SER A 45 27.59 -21.40 -7.40
CA SER A 45 28.60 -20.36 -7.31
C SER A 45 29.12 -20.22 -5.86
N PRO A 46 30.45 -19.98 -5.63
CA PRO A 46 31.05 -19.97 -4.30
C PRO A 46 30.36 -19.04 -3.29
N PHE A 47 29.74 -17.97 -3.80
CA PHE A 47 29.15 -16.88 -3.02
C PHE A 47 27.66 -17.11 -2.67
N ALA A 48 27.09 -18.27 -3.02
CA ALA A 48 25.69 -18.62 -2.79
C ALA A 48 25.42 -19.12 -1.34
N SER A 49 25.46 -18.21 -0.37
CA SER A 49 25.27 -18.52 1.07
C SER A 49 23.95 -19.23 1.44
N VAL A 50 22.93 -19.14 0.58
CA VAL A 50 21.65 -19.87 0.68
C VAL A 50 21.22 -20.31 -0.72
N PHE A 51 20.90 -21.59 -0.88
CA PHE A 51 20.34 -22.17 -2.11
C PHE A 51 19.05 -22.94 -1.82
N LYS A 52 18.10 -22.93 -2.76
CA LYS A 52 16.84 -23.70 -2.69
C LYS A 52 16.81 -24.70 -3.84
N CYS A 53 16.77 -26.00 -3.51
CA CYS A 53 16.76 -27.05 -4.53
C CYS A 53 15.44 -27.10 -5.29
N GLY A 54 15.50 -27.00 -6.62
CA GLY A 54 14.33 -27.07 -7.50
C GLY A 54 13.59 -28.42 -7.48
N TRP A 55 14.25 -29.52 -7.07
CA TRP A 55 13.64 -30.85 -7.03
C TRP A 55 12.78 -31.12 -5.79
N CYS A 56 13.21 -30.64 -4.61
CA CYS A 56 12.55 -30.95 -3.34
C CYS A 56 12.17 -29.72 -2.50
N GLY A 57 12.41 -28.51 -3.00
CA GLY A 57 12.12 -27.24 -2.32
C GLY A 57 12.99 -26.94 -1.09
N ALA A 58 13.88 -27.86 -0.68
CA ALA A 58 14.71 -27.71 0.51
C ALA A 58 15.70 -26.54 0.40
N ILE A 59 15.78 -25.75 1.47
CA ILE A 59 16.66 -24.58 1.57
C ILE A 59 17.91 -24.97 2.38
N THR A 60 19.07 -25.01 1.72
CA THR A 60 20.36 -25.26 2.37
C THR A 60 21.06 -23.95 2.69
N LYS A 61 21.38 -23.73 3.97
CA LYS A 61 22.36 -22.74 4.44
C LYS A 61 23.75 -23.37 4.44
N GLN A 62 24.76 -22.63 3.98
CA GLN A 62 26.12 -23.17 3.78
C GLN A 62 26.90 -23.56 5.06
N ASN A 63 26.37 -23.29 6.26
CA ASN A 63 27.06 -23.54 7.53
C ASN A 63 26.13 -24.06 8.65
N VAL A 64 25.88 -25.38 8.67
CA VAL A 64 25.56 -26.14 9.90
C VAL A 64 26.12 -27.56 9.77
N VAL A 65 27.30 -27.82 10.33
CA VAL A 65 27.71 -29.21 10.63
C VAL A 65 27.02 -29.61 11.94
N LYS A 66 26.25 -30.70 11.90
CA LYS A 66 25.73 -31.39 13.09
C LYS A 66 25.96 -32.88 12.94
N SER A 67 26.44 -33.51 14.01
CA SER A 67 26.76 -34.93 14.06
C SER A 67 25.53 -35.81 13.81
N ASP A 68 25.67 -36.81 12.94
CA ASP A 68 24.65 -37.83 12.73
C ASP A 68 24.28 -38.56 14.02
N ASN A 69 23.00 -38.92 14.14
CA ASN A 69 22.50 -39.71 15.26
C ASN A 69 21.39 -40.66 14.78
N LYS A 70 21.28 -41.85 15.41
CA LYS A 70 20.56 -43.04 14.88
C LYS A 70 19.10 -42.80 14.47
N TYR A 71 18.44 -41.80 15.05
CA TYR A 71 17.06 -41.40 14.71
C TYR A 71 16.89 -40.89 13.26
N PHE A 72 17.96 -40.48 12.58
CA PHE A 72 17.86 -39.97 11.20
C PHE A 72 17.48 -41.06 10.18
N GLN A 73 18.03 -42.28 10.32
CA GLN A 73 17.71 -43.40 9.43
C GLN A 73 16.24 -43.87 9.59
N TRP A 74 15.72 -43.88 10.81
CA TRP A 74 14.31 -44.22 11.08
C TRP A 74 13.31 -43.22 10.48
N ARG A 75 13.63 -41.92 10.44
CA ARG A 75 12.85 -40.95 9.66
C ARG A 75 12.91 -41.28 8.17
N ARG A 76 14.10 -41.53 7.61
CA ARG A 76 14.28 -41.82 6.18
C ARG A 76 13.60 -43.12 5.73
N LEU A 77 13.37 -44.08 6.63
CA LEU A 77 12.56 -45.27 6.37
C LEU A 77 11.05 -44.95 6.39
N ARG A 78 10.56 -44.32 7.46
CA ARG A 78 9.16 -43.87 7.61
C ARG A 78 8.70 -43.03 6.41
N ASP A 79 9.55 -42.09 5.99
CA ASP A 79 9.26 -41.12 4.93
C ASP A 79 9.35 -41.74 3.52
N ARG A 80 9.87 -42.98 3.39
CA ARG A 80 9.82 -43.77 2.14
C ARG A 80 8.60 -44.69 2.07
N CYS A 81 8.23 -45.37 3.16
CA CYS A 81 7.06 -46.24 3.19
C CYS A 81 5.74 -45.46 2.93
N PHE A 82 5.67 -44.19 3.32
CA PHE A 82 4.49 -43.33 3.11
C PHE A 82 4.17 -42.99 1.63
N VAL A 83 5.08 -43.28 0.69
CA VAL A 83 4.98 -42.83 -0.71
C VAL A 83 4.31 -43.87 -1.62
N TYR A 84 4.45 -45.18 -1.36
CA TYR A 84 3.97 -46.21 -2.28
C TYR A 84 2.47 -46.49 -2.16
N ASP A 85 1.97 -46.82 -0.96
CA ASP A 85 0.58 -47.28 -0.78
C ASP A 85 -0.48 -46.16 -0.94
N ARG A 86 -0.09 -44.89 -0.85
CA ARG A 86 -1.04 -43.78 -1.03
C ARG A 86 -1.49 -43.57 -2.47
N CYS A 87 -0.64 -43.85 -3.46
CA CYS A 87 -0.93 -43.48 -4.85
C CYS A 87 -2.15 -44.20 -5.45
N PHE A 88 -2.42 -45.45 -5.08
CA PHE A 88 -3.50 -46.22 -5.70
C PHE A 88 -4.89 -45.89 -5.14
N ILE A 89 -5.01 -45.68 -3.83
CA ILE A 89 -6.31 -45.41 -3.17
C ILE A 89 -6.70 -43.93 -3.27
N TYR A 90 -5.75 -42.99 -3.18
CA TYR A 90 -6.07 -41.57 -3.36
C TYR A 90 -6.48 -41.22 -4.80
N ALA A 91 -6.04 -41.97 -5.82
CA ALA A 91 -6.42 -41.73 -7.21
C ALA A 91 -7.93 -41.84 -7.45
N ILE A 92 -8.62 -42.74 -6.75
CA ILE A 92 -10.08 -42.92 -6.86
C ILE A 92 -10.82 -41.83 -6.07
N LEU A 93 -10.32 -41.45 -4.89
CA LEU A 93 -10.98 -40.46 -4.02
C LEU A 93 -10.77 -39.01 -4.48
N HIS A 94 -9.66 -38.68 -5.15
CA HIS A 94 -9.41 -37.30 -5.61
C HIS A 94 -10.31 -36.84 -6.75
N ILE A 95 -10.94 -37.76 -7.50
CA ILE A 95 -11.89 -37.42 -8.57
C ILE A 95 -13.13 -36.68 -8.02
N ILE A 96 -13.39 -36.76 -6.71
CA ILE A 96 -14.58 -36.22 -6.04
C ILE A 96 -14.27 -34.93 -5.23
N SER A 97 -13.02 -34.46 -5.15
CA SER A 97 -12.68 -33.25 -4.37
C SER A 97 -11.77 -32.27 -5.12
N PHE A 98 -12.33 -31.08 -5.36
CA PHE A 98 -11.77 -30.01 -6.18
C PHE A 98 -10.76 -29.11 -5.44
N HIS A 99 -9.92 -28.43 -6.22
CA HIS A 99 -9.17 -27.21 -5.85
C HIS A 99 -8.30 -27.22 -4.56
N GLN A 100 -7.00 -27.52 -4.71
CA GLN A 100 -5.90 -26.57 -4.42
C GLN A 100 -4.53 -27.18 -4.79
N HIS A 101 -3.78 -26.52 -5.69
CA HIS A 101 -2.30 -26.45 -5.82
C HIS A 101 -1.88 -26.23 -7.29
N GLY A 102 -1.26 -25.08 -7.60
CA GLY A 102 -0.99 -24.65 -8.98
C GLY A 102 0.05 -25.45 -9.78
N PHE A 103 0.83 -26.33 -9.15
CA PHE A 103 1.85 -27.13 -9.84
C PHE A 103 1.26 -28.22 -10.75
N MET A 104 0.04 -28.70 -10.44
CA MET A 104 -0.64 -29.70 -11.26
C MET A 104 -1.24 -29.13 -12.55
N ALA A 105 -1.70 -27.87 -12.57
CA ALA A 105 -2.45 -27.33 -13.71
C ALA A 105 -1.72 -27.42 -15.07
N CYS A 106 -0.40 -27.21 -15.12
CA CYS A 106 0.37 -27.37 -16.36
C CYS A 106 0.70 -28.84 -16.69
N TYR A 107 0.70 -29.73 -15.70
CA TYR A 107 0.89 -31.16 -15.89
C TYR A 107 -0.42 -31.82 -16.36
N ASP A 108 -1.54 -31.48 -15.72
CA ASP A 108 -2.91 -31.83 -16.14
C ASP A 108 -3.22 -31.28 -17.53
N LEU A 109 -2.81 -30.06 -17.88
CA LEU A 109 -2.98 -29.52 -19.24
C LEU A 109 -2.19 -30.36 -20.27
N ASN A 110 -0.95 -30.77 -19.96
CA ASN A 110 -0.18 -31.66 -20.83
C ASN A 110 -0.78 -33.08 -20.90
N ILE A 111 -1.27 -33.65 -19.80
CA ILE A 111 -1.96 -34.95 -19.78
C ILE A 111 -3.32 -34.88 -20.48
N THR A 112 -3.99 -33.73 -20.47
CA THR A 112 -5.25 -33.50 -21.18
C THR A 112 -5.02 -33.39 -22.69
N ILE A 113 -3.99 -32.63 -23.11
CA ILE A 113 -3.61 -32.47 -24.53
C ILE A 113 -3.02 -33.77 -25.10
N ALA A 114 -2.11 -34.44 -24.37
CA ALA A 114 -1.41 -35.64 -24.83
C ALA A 114 -2.13 -36.96 -24.52
N GLY A 115 -2.99 -37.03 -23.50
CA GLY A 115 -3.78 -38.23 -23.17
C GLY A 115 -5.19 -38.16 -23.73
N GLY A 116 -5.97 -37.18 -23.28
CA GLY A 116 -7.36 -36.97 -23.74
C GLY A 116 -7.44 -36.64 -25.23
N GLY A 117 -6.60 -35.72 -25.70
CA GLY A 117 -6.47 -35.38 -27.12
C GLY A 117 -6.06 -36.57 -27.98
N ILE A 118 -5.14 -37.44 -27.51
CA ILE A 118 -4.73 -38.61 -28.30
C ILE A 118 -5.88 -39.60 -28.52
N TRP A 119 -6.65 -39.91 -27.47
CA TRP A 119 -7.72 -40.91 -27.53
C TRP A 119 -8.98 -40.42 -28.26
N ALA A 120 -9.23 -39.10 -28.30
CA ALA A 120 -10.46 -38.54 -28.86
C ALA A 120 -10.31 -37.96 -30.28
N ILE A 121 -9.15 -37.40 -30.66
CA ILE A 121 -8.96 -36.69 -31.94
C ILE A 121 -8.43 -37.64 -33.03
N TYR A 122 -7.32 -38.35 -32.78
CA TYR A 122 -6.66 -39.13 -33.83
C TYR A 122 -7.50 -40.25 -34.46
N PRO A 123 -8.40 -40.96 -33.76
CA PRO A 123 -9.27 -41.94 -34.41
C PRO A 123 -10.10 -41.34 -35.56
N VAL A 124 -10.48 -40.06 -35.47
CA VAL A 124 -11.23 -39.34 -36.52
C VAL A 124 -10.29 -38.85 -37.64
N VAL A 125 -9.09 -38.37 -37.29
CA VAL A 125 -8.13 -37.86 -38.28
C VAL A 125 -7.51 -38.99 -39.11
N PHE A 126 -7.17 -40.12 -38.49
CA PHE A 126 -6.65 -41.31 -39.19
C PHE A 126 -7.72 -42.02 -40.03
N SER A 127 -9.00 -41.92 -39.69
CA SER A 127 -10.07 -42.50 -40.54
C SER A 127 -10.27 -41.76 -41.86
N ILE A 128 -9.75 -40.54 -42.01
CA ILE A 128 -9.79 -39.78 -43.26
C ILE A 128 -8.62 -40.17 -44.17
N SER A 129 -7.40 -40.21 -43.63
CA SER A 129 -6.22 -40.71 -44.33
C SER A 129 -5.07 -40.99 -43.36
N HIS A 130 -4.32 -42.06 -43.61
CA HIS A 130 -3.09 -42.36 -42.85
C HIS A 130 -2.05 -41.23 -42.98
N PHE A 131 -1.93 -40.59 -44.15
CA PHE A 131 -1.03 -39.44 -44.34
C PHE A 131 -1.46 -38.24 -43.49
N CYS A 132 -2.77 -37.96 -43.43
CA CYS A 132 -3.34 -36.89 -42.61
C CYS A 132 -3.08 -37.15 -41.11
N GLY A 133 -3.32 -38.38 -40.65
CA GLY A 133 -3.00 -38.81 -39.29
C GLY A 133 -1.52 -38.64 -38.92
N VAL A 134 -0.61 -39.11 -39.78
CA VAL A 134 0.84 -38.98 -39.58
C VAL A 134 1.31 -37.52 -39.59
N PHE A 135 0.73 -36.67 -40.45
CA PHE A 135 1.02 -35.24 -40.45
C PHE A 135 0.60 -34.58 -39.12
N HIS A 136 -0.64 -34.77 -38.69
CA HIS A 136 -1.18 -34.12 -37.50
C HIS A 136 -0.55 -34.60 -36.19
N ILE A 137 -0.17 -35.88 -36.09
CA ILE A 137 0.55 -36.38 -34.89
C ILE A 137 1.99 -35.87 -34.84
N THR A 138 2.67 -35.73 -35.98
CA THR A 138 4.01 -35.14 -36.08
C THR A 138 3.97 -33.66 -35.68
N LEU A 139 3.01 -32.89 -36.22
CA LEU A 139 2.82 -31.48 -35.89
C LEU A 139 2.50 -31.28 -34.40
N ALA A 140 1.62 -32.11 -33.82
CA ALA A 140 1.32 -32.07 -32.39
C ALA A 140 2.54 -32.42 -31.52
N GLY A 141 3.36 -33.38 -31.95
CA GLY A 141 4.64 -33.70 -31.29
C GLY A 141 5.60 -32.51 -31.27
N ILE A 142 5.75 -31.83 -32.41
CA ILE A 142 6.60 -30.62 -32.52
C ILE A 142 6.07 -29.49 -31.61
N LEU A 143 4.76 -29.22 -31.64
CA LEU A 143 4.14 -28.19 -30.79
C LEU A 143 4.24 -28.52 -29.29
N SER A 144 4.07 -29.78 -28.91
CA SER A 144 4.23 -30.27 -27.54
C SER A 144 5.67 -30.11 -27.05
N VAL A 145 6.66 -30.60 -27.82
CA VAL A 145 8.09 -30.46 -27.48
C VAL A 145 8.51 -28.98 -27.42
N SER A 146 8.01 -28.13 -28.31
CA SER A 146 8.25 -26.69 -28.30
C SER A 146 7.67 -26.00 -27.05
N THR A 147 6.42 -26.29 -26.71
CA THR A 147 5.73 -25.73 -25.53
C THR A 147 6.40 -26.21 -24.23
N LEU A 148 6.74 -27.50 -24.16
CA LEU A 148 7.37 -28.11 -22.99
C LEU A 148 8.81 -27.61 -22.79
N SER A 149 9.60 -27.51 -23.87
CA SER A 149 10.97 -26.96 -23.84
C SER A 149 10.98 -25.48 -23.42
N SER A 150 10.10 -24.66 -24.02
CA SER A 150 9.99 -23.24 -23.65
C SER A 150 9.46 -23.05 -22.22
N PHE A 151 8.53 -23.89 -21.74
CA PHE A 151 8.12 -23.94 -20.34
C PHE A 151 9.31 -24.26 -19.41
N PHE A 152 10.07 -25.33 -19.68
CA PHE A 152 11.24 -25.68 -18.88
C PHE A 152 12.29 -24.55 -18.86
N LEU A 153 12.54 -23.91 -19.99
CA LEU A 153 13.45 -22.77 -20.09
C LEU A 153 12.93 -21.50 -19.40
N ALA A 154 11.62 -21.29 -19.29
CA ALA A 154 11.05 -20.19 -18.51
C ALA A 154 11.09 -20.49 -16.99
N ALA A 155 10.72 -21.70 -16.60
CA ALA A 155 10.57 -22.12 -15.21
C ALA A 155 11.91 -22.36 -14.49
N PHE A 156 12.89 -23.01 -15.13
CA PHE A 156 14.13 -23.45 -14.47
C PHE A 156 15.35 -22.56 -14.75
N ARG A 157 15.30 -21.69 -15.77
CA ARG A 157 16.35 -20.67 -15.96
C ARG A 157 16.25 -19.62 -14.85
N PRO A 158 17.39 -19.16 -14.28
CA PRO A 158 17.36 -18.04 -13.34
C PRO A 158 16.69 -16.82 -13.95
N ALA A 159 15.85 -16.11 -13.18
CA ALA A 159 15.19 -14.90 -13.66
C ALA A 159 16.17 -13.71 -13.86
N GLY A 160 17.39 -13.83 -13.36
CA GLY A 160 18.44 -12.83 -13.43
C GLY A 160 18.69 -12.19 -12.06
N ALA A 161 19.90 -12.34 -11.54
CA ALA A 161 20.34 -11.61 -10.35
C ALA A 161 20.91 -10.25 -10.77
N PRO A 162 20.81 -9.20 -9.93
CA PRO A 162 21.58 -7.97 -10.14
C PRO A 162 23.10 -8.27 -10.04
N PRO A 163 23.96 -7.56 -10.79
CA PRO A 163 25.40 -7.73 -10.69
C PRO A 163 25.91 -7.41 -9.28
N MET A 164 26.95 -8.11 -8.82
CA MET A 164 27.56 -7.87 -7.51
C MET A 164 28.46 -6.64 -7.53
N VAL A 165 27.86 -5.46 -7.45
CA VAL A 165 28.57 -4.20 -7.16
C VAL A 165 28.95 -4.19 -5.68
N LEU A 166 30.25 -4.16 -5.37
CA LEU A 166 30.72 -3.95 -3.99
C LEU A 166 30.33 -2.54 -3.55
N TRP A 167 29.97 -2.35 -2.28
CA TRP A 167 29.59 -1.02 -1.79
C TRP A 167 30.82 -0.09 -1.83
N GLY A 168 30.72 0.97 -2.65
CA GLY A 168 31.84 1.87 -2.97
C GLY A 168 32.59 1.56 -4.28
N SER A 169 32.50 0.34 -4.83
CA SER A 169 33.16 -0.02 -6.11
C SER A 169 32.21 0.16 -7.31
N TYR A 170 31.59 1.32 -7.42
CA TYR A 170 30.76 1.64 -8.59
C TYR A 170 31.67 1.82 -9.81
N PRO A 171 31.36 1.21 -10.98
CA PRO A 171 32.04 1.57 -12.22
C PRO A 171 31.82 3.06 -12.51
N THR A 172 32.75 3.70 -13.22
CA THR A 172 32.70 5.13 -13.57
C THR A 172 31.67 5.41 -14.66
N VAL A 173 30.39 5.27 -14.32
CA VAL A 173 29.26 5.69 -15.14
C VAL A 173 29.20 7.22 -15.17
N GLY A 174 28.79 7.80 -16.32
CA GLY A 174 28.61 9.25 -16.45
C GLY A 174 27.61 9.85 -15.45
N LYS A 175 27.69 11.17 -15.26
CA LYS A 175 26.78 11.93 -14.39
C LYS A 175 25.31 11.56 -14.66
N GLY A 176 24.61 11.11 -13.62
CA GLY A 176 23.23 10.61 -13.68
C GLY A 176 23.10 9.07 -13.48
N GLY A 177 24.12 8.27 -13.85
CA GLY A 177 24.03 6.80 -13.79
C GLY A 177 23.83 6.18 -12.40
N LEU A 178 24.16 6.93 -11.33
CA LEU A 178 24.05 6.48 -9.95
C LEU A 178 22.68 6.72 -9.31
N GLU A 179 21.90 7.70 -9.80
CA GLU A 179 20.72 8.24 -9.11
C GLU A 179 19.57 7.23 -8.90
N ASN A 180 19.53 6.18 -9.72
CA ASN A 180 18.48 5.16 -9.72
C ASN A 180 18.86 3.86 -8.97
N HIS A 181 20.03 3.80 -8.30
CA HIS A 181 20.41 2.67 -7.45
C HIS A 181 19.73 2.78 -6.07
N THR A 182 19.16 1.68 -5.56
CA THR A 182 18.45 1.64 -4.27
C THR A 182 18.99 0.53 -3.36
N PHE A 183 18.65 0.49 -2.07
CA PHE A 183 19.06 -0.59 -1.18
C PHE A 183 17.95 -1.64 -0.94
N CYS A 184 18.31 -2.92 -0.75
CA CYS A 184 17.39 -3.98 -0.35
C CYS A 184 17.61 -4.40 1.09
N HIS A 185 16.69 -4.05 1.99
CA HIS A 185 16.74 -4.47 3.39
C HIS A 185 16.63 -6.00 3.56
N TYR A 186 15.85 -6.70 2.72
CA TYR A 186 15.71 -8.17 2.80
C TYR A 186 16.97 -8.94 2.36
N CYS A 187 17.67 -8.47 1.32
CA CYS A 187 18.89 -9.10 0.83
C CYS A 187 20.18 -8.47 1.40
N SER A 188 20.07 -7.37 2.14
CA SER A 188 21.18 -6.56 2.66
C SER A 188 22.24 -6.19 1.60
N LYS A 189 21.78 -5.85 0.39
CA LYS A 189 22.64 -5.50 -0.76
C LYS A 189 22.06 -4.32 -1.56
N PRO A 190 22.91 -3.57 -2.29
CA PRO A 190 22.45 -2.65 -3.32
C PRO A 190 21.58 -3.35 -4.38
N LYS A 191 20.71 -2.57 -5.01
CA LYS A 191 19.90 -2.92 -6.17
C LYS A 191 20.22 -1.91 -7.27
N SER A 192 20.54 -2.43 -8.45
CA SER A 192 20.49 -1.68 -9.70
C SER A 192 19.08 -1.13 -9.97
N PRO A 193 18.95 -0.14 -10.87
CA PRO A 193 17.65 0.31 -11.39
C PRO A 193 16.81 -0.89 -11.85
N ARG A 194 15.48 -0.80 -11.69
CA ARG A 194 14.50 -1.84 -12.11
C ARG A 194 14.70 -3.22 -11.45
N THR A 195 15.59 -3.37 -10.46
CA THR A 195 15.71 -4.57 -9.63
C THR A 195 14.69 -4.56 -8.47
N HIS A 196 13.88 -5.61 -8.35
CA HIS A 196 12.90 -5.75 -7.27
C HIS A 196 13.17 -7.00 -6.43
N HIS A 197 12.79 -6.97 -5.14
CA HIS A 197 12.90 -8.14 -4.25
C HIS A 197 11.60 -8.95 -4.29
N CYS A 198 11.66 -10.18 -4.79
CA CYS A 198 10.51 -11.07 -4.74
C CYS A 198 10.55 -11.93 -3.47
N ARG A 199 9.56 -11.75 -2.59
CA ARG A 199 9.41 -12.55 -1.36
C ARG A 199 9.24 -14.05 -1.62
N SER A 200 8.63 -14.44 -2.74
CA SER A 200 8.41 -15.85 -3.13
C SER A 200 9.69 -16.51 -3.66
N CYS A 201 10.48 -15.79 -4.47
CA CYS A 201 11.79 -16.26 -4.95
C CYS A 201 12.90 -16.09 -3.88
N GLY A 202 12.66 -15.29 -2.83
CA GLY A 202 13.58 -15.05 -1.70
C GLY A 202 14.75 -14.12 -2.00
N MET A 203 14.79 -13.51 -3.19
CA MET A 203 15.96 -12.79 -3.71
C MET A 203 15.58 -11.57 -4.55
N CYS A 204 16.57 -10.70 -4.81
CA CYS A 204 16.45 -9.62 -5.78
C CYS A 204 16.59 -10.13 -7.21
N ILE A 205 15.65 -9.74 -8.07
CA ILE A 205 15.59 -10.08 -9.49
C ILE A 205 15.79 -8.82 -10.33
N LEU A 206 16.67 -8.89 -11.32
CA LEU A 206 16.95 -7.83 -12.29
C LEU A 206 15.84 -7.76 -13.34
N ASP A 207 15.36 -6.55 -13.65
CA ASP A 207 14.22 -6.29 -14.53
C ASP A 207 13.01 -7.20 -14.24
N MET A 208 12.65 -7.32 -12.97
CA MET A 208 11.52 -8.13 -12.55
C MET A 208 10.21 -7.56 -13.12
N ASP A 209 9.58 -8.32 -14.01
CA ASP A 209 8.24 -8.01 -14.54
C ASP A 209 7.18 -8.45 -13.52
N HIS A 210 7.13 -9.76 -13.22
CA HIS A 210 6.26 -10.30 -12.19
C HIS A 210 6.80 -11.62 -11.59
N HIS A 211 6.18 -12.10 -10.52
CA HIS A 211 6.32 -13.49 -10.08
C HIS A 211 5.16 -14.31 -10.65
N CYS A 212 5.45 -15.35 -11.41
CA CYS A 212 4.46 -16.09 -12.18
C CYS A 212 4.15 -17.43 -11.48
N PRO A 213 2.94 -17.62 -10.91
CA PRO A 213 2.59 -18.85 -10.21
C PRO A 213 2.64 -20.10 -11.09
N PHE A 214 2.34 -19.97 -12.38
CA PHE A 214 2.23 -21.07 -13.34
C PHE A 214 3.57 -21.72 -13.70
N ILE A 215 4.66 -20.94 -13.77
CA ILE A 215 6.03 -21.46 -13.94
C ILE A 215 6.78 -21.62 -12.60
N GLY A 216 6.14 -21.29 -11.46
CA GLY A 216 6.73 -21.36 -10.12
C GLY A 216 7.90 -20.41 -9.85
N ASN A 217 8.21 -19.50 -10.78
CA ASN A 217 9.43 -18.69 -10.81
C ASN A 217 9.11 -17.20 -11.08
N CYS A 218 10.08 -16.35 -10.80
CA CYS A 218 10.08 -14.96 -11.21
C CYS A 218 10.31 -14.83 -12.73
N VAL A 219 9.72 -13.82 -13.37
CA VAL A 219 10.02 -13.41 -14.75
C VAL A 219 10.89 -12.15 -14.66
N GLY A 220 12.07 -12.19 -15.26
CA GLY A 220 13.04 -11.09 -15.26
C GLY A 220 14.07 -11.20 -16.38
N ALA A 221 15.08 -10.33 -16.36
CA ALA A 221 16.06 -10.11 -17.43
C ALA A 221 16.56 -11.39 -18.14
N ALA A 222 16.87 -12.45 -17.39
CA ALA A 222 17.53 -13.65 -17.93
C ALA A 222 16.56 -14.74 -18.43
N ASN A 223 15.27 -14.70 -18.08
CA ASN A 223 14.27 -15.69 -18.54
C ASN A 223 13.06 -15.09 -19.28
N HIS A 224 12.89 -13.76 -19.33
CA HIS A 224 11.75 -13.09 -19.99
C HIS A 224 11.56 -13.54 -21.45
N ARG A 225 12.65 -13.65 -22.24
CA ARG A 225 12.62 -14.20 -23.61
C ARG A 225 11.99 -15.61 -23.67
N CYS A 226 12.38 -16.49 -22.75
CA CYS A 226 11.87 -17.86 -22.68
C CYS A 226 10.38 -17.87 -22.27
N PHE A 227 9.96 -16.97 -21.38
CA PHE A 227 8.56 -16.80 -21.01
C PHE A 227 7.68 -16.31 -22.17
N ILE A 228 8.14 -15.36 -22.99
CA ILE A 228 7.39 -14.93 -24.18
C ILE A 228 7.31 -16.05 -25.24
N LEU A 229 8.39 -16.81 -25.46
CA LEU A 229 8.37 -17.97 -26.35
C LEU A 229 7.39 -19.05 -25.85
N PHE A 230 7.32 -19.28 -24.55
CA PHE A 230 6.34 -20.16 -23.91
C PHE A 230 4.89 -19.68 -24.14
N LEU A 231 4.61 -18.38 -23.96
CA LEU A 231 3.28 -17.83 -24.25
C LEU A 231 2.90 -18.00 -25.73
N ILE A 232 3.81 -17.69 -26.66
CA ILE A 232 3.58 -17.87 -28.11
C ILE A 232 3.31 -19.34 -28.44
N SER A 233 4.15 -20.27 -27.95
CA SER A 233 4.02 -21.70 -28.22
C SER A 233 2.73 -22.29 -27.62
N THR A 234 2.34 -21.84 -26.43
CA THR A 234 1.09 -22.25 -25.78
C THR A 234 -0.13 -21.69 -26.52
N VAL A 235 -0.13 -20.43 -26.94
CA VAL A 235 -1.22 -19.84 -27.76
C VAL A 235 -1.39 -20.62 -29.06
N ILE A 236 -0.32 -20.87 -29.82
CA ILE A 236 -0.36 -21.66 -31.05
C ILE A 236 -0.91 -23.08 -30.77
N SER A 237 -0.46 -23.73 -29.70
CA SER A 237 -0.92 -25.07 -29.32
C SER A 237 -2.41 -25.09 -28.92
N THR A 238 -2.89 -24.13 -28.14
CA THR A 238 -4.32 -24.02 -27.79
C THR A 238 -5.21 -23.71 -28.99
N LEU A 239 -4.76 -22.87 -29.93
CA LEU A 239 -5.47 -22.61 -31.18
C LEU A 239 -5.52 -23.87 -32.06
N TYR A 240 -4.42 -24.61 -32.17
CA TYR A 240 -4.38 -25.88 -32.89
C TYR A 240 -5.33 -26.92 -32.28
N VAL A 241 -5.34 -27.07 -30.94
CA VAL A 241 -6.30 -27.97 -30.27
C VAL A 241 -7.75 -27.50 -30.45
N ALA A 242 -8.04 -26.20 -30.38
CA ALA A 242 -9.38 -25.67 -30.65
C ALA A 242 -9.85 -25.95 -32.09
N ILE A 243 -8.97 -25.80 -33.08
CA ILE A 243 -9.27 -26.11 -34.49
C ILE A 243 -9.50 -27.62 -34.67
N MET A 244 -8.59 -28.46 -34.18
CA MET A 244 -8.69 -29.92 -34.34
C MET A 244 -9.87 -30.53 -33.56
N THR A 245 -10.20 -30.00 -32.37
CA THR A 245 -11.40 -30.41 -31.63
C THR A 245 -12.67 -29.97 -32.35
N SER A 246 -12.77 -28.72 -32.83
CA SER A 246 -13.90 -28.25 -33.64
C SER A 246 -14.11 -29.13 -34.89
N TYR A 247 -13.02 -29.49 -35.57
CA TYR A 247 -13.04 -30.39 -36.73
C TYR A 247 -13.53 -31.80 -36.37
N SER A 248 -12.96 -32.45 -35.34
CA SER A 248 -13.40 -33.79 -34.92
C SER A 248 -14.80 -33.80 -34.30
N VAL A 249 -15.27 -32.70 -33.70
CA VAL A 249 -16.66 -32.52 -33.27
C VAL A 249 -17.58 -32.47 -34.48
N HIS A 250 -17.25 -31.69 -35.52
CA HIS A 250 -18.06 -31.60 -36.74
C HIS A 250 -18.28 -32.96 -37.42
N TYR A 251 -17.25 -33.81 -37.49
CA TYR A 251 -17.34 -35.15 -38.07
C TYR A 251 -18.05 -36.20 -37.19
N MET A 252 -18.21 -35.95 -35.89
CA MET A 252 -18.93 -36.84 -34.95
C MET A 252 -20.27 -36.26 -34.46
N TRP A 253 -20.69 -35.10 -34.96
CA TRP A 253 -21.95 -34.48 -34.57
C TRP A 253 -23.14 -35.24 -35.20
N PRO A 254 -24.14 -35.69 -34.42
CA PRO A 254 -25.31 -36.36 -34.98
C PRO A 254 -26.04 -35.46 -35.99
N PRO A 255 -26.48 -35.99 -37.15
CA PRO A 255 -27.07 -35.16 -38.20
C PRO A 255 -28.28 -34.37 -37.67
N LEU A 256 -28.33 -33.08 -38.00
CA LEU A 256 -29.38 -32.16 -37.56
C LEU A 256 -30.72 -32.53 -38.22
N ALA A 257 -31.46 -33.44 -37.58
CA ALA A 257 -32.79 -33.86 -37.99
C ALA A 257 -33.79 -32.71 -37.82
N HIS A 258 -33.91 -31.88 -38.86
CA HIS A 258 -34.93 -30.86 -38.95
C HIS A 258 -36.29 -31.54 -39.11
N GLY A 259 -37.17 -31.40 -38.13
CA GLY A 259 -38.58 -31.76 -38.28
C GLY A 259 -39.22 -30.90 -39.38
N GLN A 260 -40.35 -31.36 -39.93
CA GLN A 260 -41.08 -30.57 -40.93
C GLN A 260 -41.46 -29.21 -40.33
N VAL A 261 -40.92 -28.14 -40.93
CA VAL A 261 -41.20 -26.77 -40.51
C VAL A 261 -42.63 -26.45 -40.91
N ASN A 262 -43.52 -26.32 -39.92
CA ASN A 262 -44.88 -25.84 -40.15
C ASN A 262 -44.82 -24.46 -40.85
N PRO A 263 -45.66 -24.21 -41.87
CA PRO A 263 -45.57 -22.98 -42.66
C PRO A 263 -45.82 -21.74 -41.79
N LEU A 264 -44.78 -20.91 -41.63
CA LEU A 264 -44.75 -19.70 -40.79
C LEU A 264 -45.52 -18.52 -41.43
N ASN A 265 -46.79 -18.74 -41.76
CA ASN A 265 -47.69 -17.70 -42.22
C ASN A 265 -48.03 -16.73 -41.08
N GLY A 266 -47.36 -15.57 -41.03
CA GLY A 266 -47.77 -14.43 -40.20
C GLY A 266 -46.66 -13.58 -39.59
N PHE A 267 -45.42 -14.07 -39.51
CA PHE A 267 -44.32 -13.35 -38.85
C PHE A 267 -43.51 -12.46 -39.81
N ILE A 268 -43.35 -11.19 -39.44
CA ILE A 268 -42.56 -10.19 -40.17
C ILE A 268 -41.45 -9.65 -39.26
N GLY A 269 -40.22 -9.53 -39.77
CA GLY A 269 -39.13 -8.86 -39.08
C GLY A 269 -38.47 -9.67 -37.96
N ALA A 270 -38.08 -9.00 -36.87
CA ALA A 270 -37.19 -9.55 -35.83
C ALA A 270 -37.74 -10.79 -35.12
N GLU A 271 -39.06 -10.90 -34.94
CA GLU A 271 -39.74 -12.07 -34.39
C GLU A 271 -39.43 -13.35 -35.19
N LEU A 272 -39.44 -13.26 -36.52
CA LEU A 272 -39.12 -14.39 -37.40
C LEU A 272 -37.65 -14.82 -37.22
N ILE A 273 -36.74 -13.86 -37.12
CA ILE A 273 -35.30 -14.12 -36.89
C ILE A 273 -35.10 -14.81 -35.54
N PHE A 274 -35.74 -14.32 -34.48
CA PHE A 274 -35.62 -14.90 -33.14
C PHE A 274 -36.25 -16.30 -33.05
N SER A 275 -37.40 -16.52 -33.70
CA SER A 275 -38.05 -17.83 -33.76
C SER A 275 -37.22 -18.85 -34.54
N VAL A 276 -36.65 -18.47 -35.70
CA VAL A 276 -35.77 -19.34 -36.50
C VAL A 276 -34.48 -19.66 -35.75
N LEU A 277 -33.86 -18.67 -35.10
CA LEU A 277 -32.68 -18.86 -34.26
C LEU A 277 -32.96 -19.81 -33.08
N LYS A 278 -34.11 -19.64 -32.41
CA LYS A 278 -34.55 -20.49 -31.30
C LYS A 278 -34.76 -21.95 -31.72
N GLU A 279 -35.39 -22.20 -32.87
CA GLU A 279 -35.55 -23.56 -33.40
C GLU A 279 -34.20 -24.19 -33.79
N HIS A 280 -33.30 -23.45 -34.47
CA HIS A 280 -31.96 -23.99 -34.75
C HIS A 280 -31.16 -24.31 -33.48
N ILE A 281 -31.26 -23.48 -32.42
CA ILE A 281 -30.66 -23.76 -31.12
C ILE A 281 -31.29 -25.00 -30.48
N LEU A 282 -32.61 -25.17 -30.54
CA LEU A 282 -33.31 -26.35 -30.00
C LEU A 282 -32.97 -27.65 -30.74
N VAL A 283 -32.88 -27.62 -32.07
CA VAL A 283 -32.44 -28.76 -32.89
C VAL A 283 -30.98 -29.11 -32.58
N PHE A 284 -30.10 -28.12 -32.48
CA PHE A 284 -28.70 -28.30 -32.08
C PHE A 284 -28.57 -28.93 -30.69
N LEU A 285 -29.24 -28.38 -29.67
CA LEU A 285 -29.23 -28.92 -28.30
C LEU A 285 -29.82 -30.34 -28.22
N ARG A 286 -30.88 -30.65 -28.99
CA ARG A 286 -31.43 -32.01 -29.09
C ARG A 286 -30.42 -32.98 -29.73
N SER A 287 -29.72 -32.58 -30.79
CA SER A 287 -28.68 -33.43 -31.40
C SER A 287 -27.49 -33.67 -30.47
N ALA A 288 -27.14 -32.70 -29.60
CA ALA A 288 -26.05 -32.85 -28.63
C ALA A 288 -26.31 -33.97 -27.58
N LEU A 289 -27.57 -34.27 -27.26
CA LEU A 289 -27.94 -35.36 -26.34
C LEU A 289 -27.60 -36.76 -26.89
N PHE A 290 -27.38 -36.89 -28.19
CA PHE A 290 -27.00 -38.14 -28.85
C PHE A 290 -25.48 -38.25 -29.12
N LEU A 291 -24.67 -37.31 -28.61
CA LEU A 291 -23.21 -37.42 -28.69
C LEU A 291 -22.72 -38.62 -27.86
N PRO A 292 -21.84 -39.47 -28.41
CA PRO A 292 -21.16 -40.49 -27.61
C PRO A 292 -20.22 -39.80 -26.60
N ALA A 293 -19.80 -40.51 -25.55
CA ALA A 293 -18.90 -39.96 -24.52
C ALA A 293 -17.62 -39.31 -25.10
N ARG A 294 -17.10 -39.82 -26.22
CA ARG A 294 -15.98 -39.20 -26.98
C ARG A 294 -16.32 -37.81 -27.52
N GLY A 295 -17.53 -37.61 -28.05
CA GLY A 295 -18.01 -36.31 -28.53
C GLY A 295 -18.16 -35.30 -27.40
N LEU A 296 -18.71 -35.72 -26.25
CA LEU A 296 -18.81 -34.87 -25.06
C LEU A 296 -17.42 -34.42 -24.55
N VAL A 297 -16.44 -35.34 -24.54
CA VAL A 297 -15.04 -35.00 -24.21
C VAL A 297 -14.45 -33.98 -25.19
N LEU A 298 -14.69 -34.11 -26.50
CA LEU A 298 -14.20 -33.12 -27.47
C LEU A 298 -14.89 -31.75 -27.34
N VAL A 299 -16.18 -31.70 -27.04
CA VAL A 299 -16.90 -30.43 -26.79
C VAL A 299 -16.34 -29.74 -25.54
N TYR A 300 -16.06 -30.48 -24.47
CA TYR A 300 -15.37 -29.96 -23.30
C TYR A 300 -13.95 -29.45 -23.64
N LEU A 301 -13.15 -30.23 -24.38
CA LEU A 301 -11.81 -29.83 -24.81
C LEU A 301 -11.82 -28.58 -25.69
N PHE A 302 -12.81 -28.42 -26.57
CA PHE A 302 -12.99 -27.22 -27.39
C PHE A 302 -13.26 -25.99 -26.50
N ILE A 303 -14.27 -26.06 -25.62
CA ILE A 303 -14.63 -24.96 -24.71
C ILE A 303 -13.45 -24.57 -23.81
N ALA A 304 -12.76 -25.56 -23.23
CA ALA A 304 -11.58 -25.33 -22.42
C ALA A 304 -10.42 -24.69 -23.22
N SER A 305 -10.18 -25.13 -24.45
CA SER A 305 -9.11 -24.58 -25.30
C SER A 305 -9.41 -23.14 -25.73
N VAL A 306 -10.66 -22.80 -26.04
CA VAL A 306 -11.06 -21.41 -26.36
C VAL A 306 -10.99 -20.51 -25.11
N SER A 307 -11.43 -21.00 -23.94
CA SER A 307 -11.39 -20.24 -22.68
C SER A 307 -9.95 -19.97 -22.22
N VAL A 308 -9.06 -20.97 -22.24
CA VAL A 308 -7.65 -20.79 -21.90
C VAL A 308 -6.93 -19.96 -22.96
N GLY A 309 -7.17 -20.26 -24.25
CA GLY A 309 -6.54 -19.56 -25.37
C GLY A 309 -6.84 -18.06 -25.40
N THR A 310 -8.09 -17.64 -25.16
CA THR A 310 -8.45 -16.21 -25.10
C THR A 310 -7.74 -15.48 -23.96
N GLY A 311 -7.63 -16.06 -22.77
CA GLY A 311 -6.86 -15.49 -21.66
C GLY A 311 -5.37 -15.36 -21.98
N LEU A 312 -4.77 -16.38 -22.60
CA LEU A 312 -3.35 -16.36 -23.01
C LEU A 312 -3.07 -15.37 -24.15
N ILE A 313 -4.00 -15.19 -25.09
CA ILE A 313 -3.91 -14.18 -26.17
C ILE A 313 -3.88 -12.77 -25.60
N VAL A 314 -4.74 -12.45 -24.61
CA VAL A 314 -4.73 -11.15 -23.94
C VAL A 314 -3.42 -10.90 -23.18
N LEU A 315 -2.92 -11.91 -22.46
CA LEU A 315 -1.64 -11.81 -21.74
C LEU A 315 -0.45 -11.62 -22.70
N LEU A 316 -0.41 -12.37 -23.80
CA LEU A 316 0.61 -12.25 -24.84
C LEU A 316 0.55 -10.87 -25.52
N TRP A 317 -0.65 -10.37 -25.84
CA TRP A 317 -0.85 -9.04 -26.42
C TRP A 317 -0.35 -7.93 -25.50
N GLN A 318 -0.63 -8.00 -24.19
CA GLN A 318 -0.11 -7.06 -23.20
C GLN A 318 1.43 -7.06 -23.17
N GLN A 319 2.04 -8.23 -23.09
CA GLN A 319 3.50 -8.38 -23.04
C GLN A 319 4.20 -7.89 -24.33
N LEU A 320 3.68 -8.26 -25.51
CA LEU A 320 4.18 -7.75 -26.79
C LEU A 320 3.98 -6.23 -26.92
N GLY A 321 2.88 -5.69 -26.40
CA GLY A 321 2.64 -4.24 -26.32
C GLY A 321 3.68 -3.50 -25.47
N TYR A 322 4.07 -4.05 -24.32
CA TYR A 322 5.16 -3.50 -23.50
C TYR A 322 6.53 -3.53 -24.20
N ILE A 323 6.81 -4.57 -24.99
CA ILE A 323 8.04 -4.67 -25.79
C ILE A 323 8.02 -3.64 -26.94
N TYR A 324 6.92 -3.54 -27.69
CA TYR A 324 6.75 -2.58 -28.80
C TYR A 324 6.92 -1.11 -28.36
N VAL A 325 6.39 -0.75 -27.19
CA VAL A 325 6.51 0.59 -26.59
C VAL A 325 7.90 0.81 -25.93
N GLY A 326 8.87 -0.09 -26.13
CA GLY A 326 10.26 0.11 -25.73
C GLY A 326 10.53 0.11 -24.22
N LYS A 327 9.56 -0.30 -23.38
CA LYS A 327 9.67 -0.24 -21.90
C LYS A 327 10.50 -1.37 -21.28
N THR A 328 11.16 -2.18 -22.11
CA THR A 328 12.02 -3.30 -21.70
C THR A 328 13.48 -2.88 -21.55
N TYR A 329 14.28 -3.72 -20.90
CA TYR A 329 15.67 -3.44 -20.52
C TYR A 329 16.60 -3.03 -21.68
N LEU A 330 16.28 -3.41 -22.93
CA LEU A 330 17.08 -3.11 -24.12
C LEU A 330 16.98 -1.65 -24.58
N GLY A 331 15.91 -0.93 -24.26
CA GLY A 331 15.74 0.45 -24.70
C GLY A 331 16.83 1.41 -24.19
N HIS A 332 17.26 1.21 -22.93
CA HIS A 332 18.27 2.07 -22.30
C HIS A 332 19.72 1.74 -22.69
N LEU A 333 20.00 0.60 -23.32
CA LEU A 333 21.34 0.21 -23.77
C LEU A 333 21.72 0.78 -25.15
N SER A 334 20.79 1.47 -25.84
CA SER A 334 21.04 2.14 -27.12
C SER A 334 20.83 3.66 -27.08
N ALA A 335 20.45 4.21 -25.92
CA ALA A 335 20.30 5.65 -25.70
C ALA A 335 21.67 6.28 -25.38
N VAL A 336 22.54 6.33 -26.38
CA VAL A 336 23.66 7.29 -26.38
C VAL A 336 23.06 8.67 -26.70
N ASP A 337 23.45 9.67 -25.90
CA ASP A 337 23.07 11.08 -26.00
C ASP A 337 21.57 11.45 -25.95
N GLY A 338 21.14 11.84 -24.74
CA GLY A 338 20.45 13.12 -24.54
C GLY A 338 18.93 13.22 -24.71
N GLU A 339 18.27 12.40 -25.53
CA GLU A 339 16.84 12.56 -25.83
C GLU A 339 15.95 11.38 -25.39
N GLU A 340 15.06 11.59 -24.40
CA GLU A 340 13.98 10.64 -24.04
C GLU A 340 12.80 10.66 -25.03
N MET A 341 13.07 10.30 -26.29
CA MET A 341 12.04 10.02 -27.30
C MET A 341 11.98 8.50 -27.58
N VAL A 342 11.35 7.74 -26.67
CA VAL A 342 11.10 6.30 -26.89
C VAL A 342 10.00 6.12 -27.94
N GLU A 343 10.39 6.08 -29.22
CA GLU A 343 9.48 5.85 -30.33
C GLU A 343 8.85 4.44 -30.29
N LYS A 344 7.60 4.36 -30.78
CA LYS A 344 6.84 3.11 -30.87
C LYS A 344 7.23 2.35 -32.14
N ASP A 345 8.20 1.46 -32.02
CA ASP A 345 8.86 0.85 -33.17
C ASP A 345 8.77 -0.69 -33.17
N CYS A 346 8.45 -1.26 -34.33
CA CYS A 346 8.48 -2.70 -34.58
C CYS A 346 9.90 -3.28 -34.45
N HIS A 347 10.95 -2.48 -34.67
CA HIS A 347 12.33 -2.94 -34.45
C HIS A 347 12.63 -3.26 -32.98
N ASN A 348 11.86 -2.72 -32.00
CA ASN A 348 11.98 -3.10 -30.59
C ASN A 348 11.67 -4.60 -30.37
N LEU A 349 10.73 -5.18 -31.12
CA LEU A 349 10.39 -6.60 -31.06
C LEU A 349 11.54 -7.48 -31.59
N LEU A 350 12.17 -7.08 -32.70
CA LEU A 350 13.33 -7.79 -33.27
C LEU A 350 14.55 -7.73 -32.35
N ARG A 351 14.83 -6.56 -31.77
CA ARG A 351 15.89 -6.38 -30.76
C ARG A 351 15.62 -7.24 -29.53
N PHE A 352 14.36 -7.35 -29.08
CA PHE A 352 13.98 -8.21 -27.96
C PHE A 352 14.32 -9.68 -28.21
N PHE A 353 14.03 -10.24 -29.38
CA PHE A 353 14.40 -11.63 -29.71
C PHE A 353 15.87 -11.81 -30.13
N GLY A 354 16.59 -10.73 -30.42
CA GLY A 354 18.04 -10.76 -30.70
C GLY A 354 18.42 -10.92 -32.17
N CYS A 355 17.55 -10.53 -33.11
CA CYS A 355 17.89 -10.52 -34.53
C CYS A 355 18.95 -9.46 -34.87
N PRO A 356 19.95 -9.77 -35.72
CA PRO A 356 20.95 -8.80 -36.18
C PRO A 356 20.33 -7.70 -37.05
N HIS A 357 20.97 -6.52 -37.06
CA HIS A 357 20.46 -5.30 -37.71
C HIS A 357 20.08 -5.46 -39.19
N SER A 358 20.77 -6.33 -39.93
CA SER A 358 20.52 -6.58 -41.36
C SER A 358 19.10 -7.10 -41.67
N ALA A 359 18.47 -7.82 -40.74
CA ALA A 359 17.11 -8.32 -40.93
C ALA A 359 16.02 -7.25 -40.74
N ALA A 360 16.34 -6.13 -40.06
CA ALA A 360 15.36 -5.08 -39.75
C ALA A 360 14.97 -4.24 -40.99
N VAL A 361 15.86 -4.14 -41.98
CA VAL A 361 15.75 -3.24 -43.15
C VAL A 361 14.54 -3.54 -44.06
N TYR A 362 14.01 -4.76 -44.01
CA TYR A 362 12.97 -5.24 -44.94
C TYR A 362 11.53 -5.12 -44.42
N LEU A 363 11.30 -4.57 -43.22
CA LEU A 363 9.95 -4.43 -42.66
C LEU A 363 9.33 -3.05 -42.96
N PRO A 364 8.13 -2.98 -43.57
CA PRO A 364 7.46 -1.71 -43.83
C PRO A 364 6.95 -1.08 -42.53
N SER A 365 7.30 0.19 -42.31
CA SER A 365 6.94 0.97 -41.11
C SER A 365 5.49 1.46 -41.15
N TYR A 366 4.54 0.53 -41.02
CA TYR A 366 3.12 0.84 -40.89
C TYR A 366 2.81 1.60 -39.60
N TRP A 367 1.88 2.56 -39.70
CA TRP A 367 1.37 3.40 -38.60
C TRP A 367 2.34 4.40 -37.96
N ARG A 368 2.96 5.26 -38.79
CA ARG A 368 3.42 6.59 -38.33
C ARG A 368 2.22 7.47 -37.91
N SER A 369 1.87 7.45 -36.62
CA SER A 369 0.83 8.34 -36.06
C SER A 369 1.43 9.70 -35.67
N THR A 370 1.67 10.56 -36.65
CA THR A 370 2.13 11.94 -36.43
C THR A 370 1.01 12.82 -35.87
N LYS A 371 0.89 12.91 -34.53
CA LYS A 371 0.07 13.93 -33.87
C LYS A 371 0.68 15.32 -34.05
N SER A 372 0.39 15.93 -35.20
CA SER A 372 0.76 17.31 -35.51
C SER A 372 -0.02 18.29 -34.63
N HIS A 373 0.64 18.84 -33.61
CA HIS A 373 0.17 20.04 -32.93
C HIS A 373 0.53 21.26 -33.77
N LYS A 374 -0.45 21.80 -34.50
CA LYS A 374 -0.32 23.09 -35.17
C LYS A 374 -0.04 24.19 -34.14
N LYS A 375 1.06 24.93 -34.30
CA LYS A 375 1.21 26.25 -33.67
C LYS A 375 0.14 27.19 -34.24
N PRO A 376 -0.49 28.06 -33.44
CA PRO A 376 -1.18 29.23 -33.99
C PRO A 376 -0.15 30.18 -34.65
N PRO A 377 -0.55 30.96 -35.67
CA PRO A 377 0.35 31.92 -36.31
C PRO A 377 0.64 33.12 -35.41
N LEU A 378 1.82 33.71 -35.56
CA LEU A 378 2.15 35.01 -34.97
C LEU A 378 1.64 36.14 -35.86
N SER A 379 0.62 36.88 -35.40
CA SER A 379 0.26 38.18 -35.96
C SER A 379 -0.46 39.07 -34.93
N ALA A 380 -0.02 40.34 -34.87
CA ALA A 380 -0.69 41.50 -34.28
C ALA A 380 -1.27 41.37 -32.84
N PHE A 381 -0.46 41.74 -31.84
CA PHE A 381 -0.98 42.42 -30.64
C PHE A 381 -0.92 43.94 -30.86
N PRO A 382 -1.90 44.74 -30.39
CA PRO A 382 -1.82 46.19 -30.37
C PRO A 382 -0.82 46.68 -29.30
N PRO A 383 -0.27 47.90 -29.42
CA PRO A 383 0.64 48.45 -28.41
C PRO A 383 -0.10 48.76 -27.10
N LEU A 384 0.47 48.34 -25.97
CA LEU A 384 0.15 48.89 -24.66
C LEU A 384 0.82 50.28 -24.49
N PRO A 385 0.27 51.19 -23.66
CA PRO A 385 0.81 52.54 -23.55
C PRO A 385 2.18 52.58 -22.88
N GLU A 386 3.11 53.35 -23.45
CA GLU A 386 4.27 53.83 -22.71
C GLU A 386 3.81 54.81 -21.63
N PHE A 387 4.15 54.59 -20.35
CA PHE A 387 4.24 55.69 -19.39
C PHE A 387 5.32 55.41 -18.32
N LEU A 388 6.16 56.42 -18.09
CA LEU A 388 7.24 56.51 -17.09
C LEU A 388 8.44 55.56 -17.23
N SER A 389 9.48 56.12 -17.86
CA SER A 389 10.88 55.68 -17.74
C SER A 389 11.53 56.18 -16.43
N SER A 390 12.85 55.95 -16.31
CA SER A 390 13.77 56.59 -15.36
C SER A 390 13.76 56.14 -13.88
N ARG A 391 14.50 55.06 -13.61
CA ARG A 391 15.61 55.08 -12.63
C ARG A 391 16.56 53.90 -12.90
N GLY A 392 17.82 54.20 -13.19
CA GLY A 392 18.88 53.20 -13.28
C GLY A 392 19.55 52.98 -11.92
N GLY A 393 20.06 51.77 -11.69
CA GLY A 393 20.85 51.44 -10.49
C GLY A 393 20.45 50.10 -9.87
N ASN A 394 21.31 49.09 -10.05
CA ASN A 394 21.34 47.79 -9.38
C ASN A 394 20.07 46.91 -9.47
N GLY A 395 20.21 45.76 -10.13
CA GLY A 395 19.23 44.67 -10.06
C GLY A 395 19.23 44.01 -8.68
N ILE A 396 18.44 44.56 -7.75
CA ILE A 396 18.10 43.90 -6.49
C ILE A 396 17.06 42.82 -6.82
N SER A 397 17.43 41.54 -6.70
CA SER A 397 16.44 40.47 -6.63
C SER A 397 15.61 40.66 -5.36
N CYS A 398 14.28 40.58 -5.44
CA CYS A 398 13.41 40.70 -4.28
C CYS A 398 13.52 39.43 -3.40
N VAL A 399 14.51 39.42 -2.50
CA VAL A 399 14.82 38.27 -1.66
C VAL A 399 13.80 38.13 -0.52
N VAL A 400 13.01 37.05 -0.54
CA VAL A 400 11.92 36.81 0.43
C VAL A 400 12.42 36.18 1.74
N PRO A 401 11.75 36.39 2.90
CA PRO A 401 12.09 35.72 4.15
C PRO A 401 11.83 34.21 4.17
N ILE A 402 10.87 33.69 3.39
CA ILE A 402 10.45 32.28 3.43
C ILE A 402 10.01 31.76 2.07
N GLY A 403 10.19 30.46 1.83
CA GLY A 403 9.65 29.75 0.65
C GLY A 403 8.73 28.59 1.02
N LEU A 404 7.81 28.23 0.11
CA LEU A 404 6.95 27.05 0.24
C LEU A 404 6.96 26.21 -1.05
N ALA A 405 7.28 24.92 -0.90
CA ALA A 405 7.36 23.93 -1.97
C ALA A 405 6.20 22.91 -1.86
N GLY A 406 5.32 22.89 -2.86
CA GLY A 406 4.16 21.98 -2.92
C GLY A 406 2.82 22.73 -2.84
N LEU A 407 2.18 22.92 -3.99
CA LEU A 407 0.98 23.77 -4.14
C LEU A 407 -0.31 22.97 -4.38
N ALA A 408 -0.53 21.96 -3.53
CA ALA A 408 -1.88 21.42 -3.27
C ALA A 408 -2.68 22.41 -2.39
N VAL A 409 -3.99 22.21 -2.21
CA VAL A 409 -4.89 23.17 -1.53
C VAL A 409 -4.35 23.66 -0.17
N MET A 410 -3.87 22.75 0.68
CA MET A 410 -3.21 23.08 1.95
C MET A 410 -2.01 24.03 1.79
N GLY A 411 -1.16 23.80 0.78
CA GLY A 411 0.04 24.60 0.50
C GLY A 411 -0.28 25.96 -0.11
N GLN A 412 -1.27 26.03 -0.99
CA GLN A 412 -1.79 27.31 -1.50
C GLN A 412 -2.35 28.16 -0.36
N ASN A 413 -3.23 27.58 0.45
CA ASN A 413 -3.91 28.29 1.52
C ASN A 413 -2.93 28.75 2.61
N LEU A 414 -1.93 27.94 2.97
CA LEU A 414 -0.86 28.36 3.87
C LEU A 414 0.02 29.46 3.27
N ALA A 415 0.35 29.39 1.97
CA ALA A 415 1.13 30.44 1.31
C ALA A 415 0.39 31.79 1.27
N LEU A 416 -0.91 31.76 0.98
CA LEU A 416 -1.78 32.94 0.99
C LEU A 416 -1.94 33.52 2.40
N ASN A 417 -2.06 32.68 3.43
CA ASN A 417 -2.05 33.10 4.84
C ASN A 417 -0.75 33.82 5.22
N ILE A 418 0.42 33.23 4.89
CA ILE A 418 1.74 33.85 5.12
C ILE A 418 1.83 35.22 4.43
N ALA A 419 1.39 35.32 3.18
CA ALA A 419 1.41 36.56 2.40
C ALA A 419 0.45 37.63 2.99
N GLU A 420 -0.75 37.24 3.40
CA GLU A 420 -1.74 38.10 4.05
C GLU A 420 -1.24 38.66 5.40
N LYS A 421 -0.47 37.89 6.18
CA LYS A 421 0.14 38.40 7.43
C LYS A 421 1.34 39.34 7.18
N GLY A 422 1.56 39.75 5.93
CA GLY A 422 2.56 40.74 5.52
C GLY A 422 3.96 40.18 5.31
N PHE A 423 4.13 38.86 5.20
CA PHE A 423 5.42 38.25 4.90
C PHE A 423 5.52 37.93 3.41
N PRO A 424 6.47 38.54 2.67
CA PRO A 424 6.74 38.13 1.30
C PRO A 424 7.12 36.65 1.24
N ILE A 425 6.57 35.89 0.29
CA ILE A 425 6.77 34.45 0.19
C ILE A 425 7.06 34.03 -1.25
N SER A 426 8.06 33.17 -1.44
CA SER A 426 8.31 32.50 -2.72
C SER A 426 7.59 31.15 -2.73
N VAL A 427 7.03 30.74 -3.86
CA VAL A 427 6.36 29.46 -4.01
C VAL A 427 6.89 28.66 -5.19
N TYR A 428 7.01 27.34 -5.01
CA TYR A 428 7.46 26.41 -6.04
C TYR A 428 6.59 25.16 -6.07
N ASN A 429 6.37 24.60 -7.25
CA ASN A 429 5.72 23.30 -7.42
C ASN A 429 6.20 22.61 -8.69
N ARG A 430 6.41 21.29 -8.64
CA ARG A 430 6.90 20.48 -9.78
C ARG A 430 5.99 20.57 -11.02
N THR A 431 4.70 20.80 -10.84
CA THR A 431 3.76 21.12 -11.91
C THR A 431 3.55 22.63 -11.92
N THR A 432 4.05 23.29 -12.97
CA THR A 432 4.13 24.77 -13.06
C THR A 432 2.77 25.45 -13.01
N SER A 433 1.73 24.86 -13.61
CA SER A 433 0.36 25.43 -13.61
C SER A 433 -0.25 25.64 -12.21
N LYS A 434 0.26 24.94 -11.17
CA LYS A 434 -0.14 25.20 -9.78
C LYS A 434 0.57 26.40 -9.15
N VAL A 435 1.72 26.83 -9.69
CA VAL A 435 2.34 28.12 -9.36
C VAL A 435 1.47 29.24 -9.92
N ASP A 436 1.10 29.13 -11.21
CA ASP A 436 0.27 30.10 -11.92
C ASP A 436 -1.12 30.26 -11.25
N GLU A 437 -1.81 29.14 -10.96
CA GLU A 437 -3.08 29.12 -10.21
C GLU A 437 -2.98 29.79 -8.82
N THR A 438 -1.84 29.66 -8.14
CA THR A 438 -1.61 30.28 -6.82
C THR A 438 -1.36 31.79 -6.96
N LEU A 439 -0.66 32.22 -8.00
CA LEU A 439 -0.49 33.63 -8.34
C LEU A 439 -1.83 34.28 -8.72
N ASP A 440 -2.64 33.63 -9.55
CA ASP A 440 -3.98 34.13 -9.94
C ASP A 440 -4.93 34.23 -8.74
N ARG A 441 -4.75 33.40 -7.71
CA ARG A 441 -5.43 33.56 -6.42
C ARG A 441 -4.86 34.74 -5.63
N ALA A 442 -3.54 34.84 -5.46
CA ALA A 442 -2.90 35.93 -4.72
C ALA A 442 -3.22 37.32 -5.29
N HIS A 443 -3.34 37.46 -6.61
CA HIS A 443 -3.79 38.70 -7.26
C HIS A 443 -5.26 39.03 -6.93
N ARG A 444 -6.16 38.05 -7.01
CA ARG A 444 -7.60 38.23 -6.70
C ARG A 444 -7.87 38.46 -5.21
N GLU A 445 -7.13 37.81 -4.32
CA GLU A 445 -7.23 37.94 -2.86
C GLU A 445 -6.51 39.21 -2.32
N GLY A 446 -6.39 40.27 -3.14
CA GLY A 446 -5.87 41.58 -2.71
C GLY A 446 -4.41 41.88 -3.09
N GLN A 447 -3.90 41.29 -4.18
CA GLN A 447 -2.53 41.51 -4.68
C GLN A 447 -1.43 41.20 -3.64
N LEU A 448 -1.60 40.06 -2.97
CA LEU A 448 -0.74 39.59 -1.88
C LEU A 448 0.74 39.39 -2.32
N PRO A 449 1.73 39.58 -1.42
CA PRO A 449 3.16 39.54 -1.73
C PRO A 449 3.72 38.11 -1.94
N LEU A 450 3.18 37.40 -2.92
CA LEU A 450 3.47 36.00 -3.25
C LEU A 450 4.15 35.92 -4.63
N PHE A 451 5.32 35.27 -4.70
CA PHE A 451 6.18 35.24 -5.88
C PHE A 451 6.36 33.80 -6.37
N GLY A 452 5.96 33.51 -7.60
CA GLY A 452 6.10 32.18 -8.20
C GLY A 452 7.49 31.93 -8.76
N GLN A 453 7.99 30.71 -8.60
CA GLN A 453 9.26 30.25 -9.17
C GLN A 453 9.07 28.89 -9.85
N TYR A 454 9.70 28.71 -11.02
CA TYR A 454 9.46 27.55 -11.90
C TYR A 454 10.55 26.47 -11.84
N THR A 455 11.75 26.80 -11.32
CA THR A 455 12.84 25.82 -11.10
C THR A 455 13.23 25.75 -9.62
N PRO A 456 13.76 24.60 -9.13
CA PRO A 456 14.27 24.50 -7.77
C PRO A 456 15.40 25.47 -7.47
N LYS A 457 16.25 25.75 -8.47
CA LYS A 457 17.40 26.66 -8.33
C LYS A 457 16.94 28.09 -8.08
N ASP A 458 16.04 28.60 -8.92
CA ASP A 458 15.58 29.99 -8.83
C ASP A 458 14.72 30.21 -7.58
N PHE A 459 13.95 29.18 -7.19
CA PHE A 459 13.24 29.13 -5.91
C PHE A 459 14.19 29.25 -4.71
N VAL A 460 15.25 28.43 -4.61
CA VAL A 460 16.20 28.49 -3.49
C VAL A 460 17.04 29.78 -3.51
N LEU A 461 17.33 30.34 -4.70
CA LEU A 461 18.05 31.61 -4.82
C LEU A 461 17.18 32.85 -4.53
N SER A 462 15.85 32.75 -4.60
CA SER A 462 14.94 33.84 -4.24
C SER A 462 14.78 34.06 -2.72
N ILE A 463 15.28 33.15 -1.88
CA ILE A 463 15.04 33.15 -0.43
C ILE A 463 16.25 33.67 0.36
N LYS A 464 15.99 34.44 1.41
CA LYS A 464 16.99 35.11 2.25
C LYS A 464 17.74 34.12 3.14
N LYS A 465 19.06 34.26 3.22
CA LYS A 465 19.91 33.46 4.13
C LYS A 465 19.69 33.86 5.61
N PRO A 466 19.64 32.91 6.57
CA PRO A 466 19.56 31.46 6.36
C PRO A 466 18.19 31.07 5.76
N ARG A 467 18.22 30.37 4.63
CA ARG A 467 17.02 30.07 3.82
C ARG A 467 16.08 29.19 4.61
N SER A 468 14.79 29.51 4.61
CA SER A 468 13.77 28.72 5.29
C SER A 468 12.72 28.26 4.31
N ILE A 469 12.59 26.94 4.12
CA ILE A 469 11.71 26.33 3.12
C ILE A 469 10.71 25.37 3.79
N ILE A 470 9.42 25.66 3.66
CA ILE A 470 8.33 24.74 4.01
C ILE A 470 8.09 23.78 2.85
N ILE A 471 8.00 22.48 3.13
CA ILE A 471 7.64 21.44 2.19
C ILE A 471 6.24 20.93 2.54
N LEU A 472 5.30 20.99 1.59
CA LEU A 472 3.93 20.48 1.69
C LEU A 472 3.59 19.57 0.51
N VAL A 473 4.33 18.47 0.40
CA VAL A 473 4.11 17.42 -0.62
C VAL A 473 3.54 16.14 0.01
N LYS A 474 3.21 15.15 -0.83
CA LYS A 474 2.71 13.84 -0.37
C LYS A 474 3.82 13.09 0.38
N ALA A 475 3.53 12.68 1.62
CA ALA A 475 4.47 11.98 2.52
C ALA A 475 5.12 10.72 1.92
N GLY A 476 6.27 10.33 2.47
CA GLY A 476 7.16 9.32 1.90
C GLY A 476 8.05 9.86 0.79
N ALA A 477 8.38 9.03 -0.20
CA ALA A 477 9.40 9.30 -1.22
C ALA A 477 9.33 10.67 -1.95
N PRO A 478 8.15 11.29 -2.23
CA PRO A 478 8.12 12.63 -2.81
C PRO A 478 8.73 13.71 -1.92
N VAL A 479 8.68 13.56 -0.59
CA VAL A 479 9.37 14.47 0.35
C VAL A 479 10.87 14.31 0.20
N ASP A 480 11.39 13.08 0.24
CA ASP A 480 12.82 12.79 0.10
C ASP A 480 13.39 13.28 -1.25
N GLN A 481 12.62 13.13 -2.35
CA GLN A 481 12.94 13.71 -3.66
C GLN A 481 12.96 15.23 -3.66
N THR A 482 12.01 15.87 -2.96
CA THR A 482 11.94 17.34 -2.86
C THR A 482 13.10 17.88 -2.02
N ILE A 483 13.47 17.21 -0.93
CA ILE A 483 14.65 17.53 -0.12
C ILE A 483 15.91 17.49 -0.99
N ALA A 484 16.15 16.38 -1.71
CA ALA A 484 17.34 16.25 -2.56
C ALA A 484 17.44 17.32 -3.65
N ALA A 485 16.33 17.64 -4.32
CA ALA A 485 16.26 18.65 -5.38
C ALA A 485 16.48 20.09 -4.88
N LEU A 486 16.15 20.38 -3.62
CA LEU A 486 16.36 21.68 -2.99
C LEU A 486 17.76 21.79 -2.36
N SER A 487 18.20 20.76 -1.62
CA SER A 487 19.46 20.76 -0.88
C SER A 487 20.69 20.97 -1.76
N ALA A 488 20.62 20.59 -3.04
CA ALA A 488 21.66 20.86 -4.05
C ALA A 488 21.97 22.36 -4.27
N TYR A 489 21.11 23.27 -3.79
CA TYR A 489 21.27 24.72 -3.89
C TYR A 489 21.28 25.44 -2.52
N MET A 490 21.22 24.69 -1.41
CA MET A 490 21.20 25.22 -0.04
C MET A 490 22.62 25.22 0.56
N GLU A 491 22.82 26.05 1.59
CA GLU A 491 24.11 26.24 2.26
C GLU A 491 24.01 25.85 3.75
N PRO A 492 25.12 25.47 4.41
CA PRO A 492 25.11 25.11 5.82
C PRO A 492 24.48 26.18 6.73
N GLY A 493 23.52 25.78 7.55
CA GLY A 493 22.68 26.68 8.37
C GLY A 493 21.33 27.05 7.74
N ASP A 494 21.11 26.79 6.46
CA ASP A 494 19.77 26.84 5.86
C ASP A 494 18.85 25.74 6.45
N THR A 495 17.54 25.92 6.29
CA THR A 495 16.49 25.24 7.07
C THR A 495 15.42 24.63 6.17
N ILE A 496 15.17 23.33 6.34
CA ILE A 496 14.05 22.59 5.72
C ILE A 496 12.98 22.30 6.79
N ILE A 497 11.73 22.58 6.46
CA ILE A 497 10.56 22.37 7.33
C ILE A 497 9.58 21.43 6.63
N ASP A 498 9.44 20.19 7.09
CA ASP A 498 8.46 19.23 6.57
C ASP A 498 7.10 19.46 7.23
N GLY A 499 6.18 20.11 6.51
CA GLY A 499 4.80 20.36 6.95
C GLY A 499 3.87 19.15 6.78
N GLY A 500 4.39 18.02 6.30
CA GLY A 500 3.63 16.84 5.94
C GLY A 500 3.08 16.04 7.12
N ASN A 501 2.03 15.27 6.87
CA ASN A 501 1.59 14.21 7.79
C ASN A 501 2.48 12.97 7.58
N GLU A 502 3.68 13.01 8.14
CA GLU A 502 4.73 12.00 8.00
C GLU A 502 4.84 11.10 9.24
N TRP A 503 5.44 9.92 9.08
CA TRP A 503 5.79 9.02 10.19
C TRP A 503 7.05 9.52 10.92
N TYR A 504 7.00 9.63 12.25
CA TYR A 504 8.02 10.34 13.04
C TYR A 504 9.45 9.80 12.87
N GLU A 505 9.64 8.50 12.59
CA GLU A 505 10.97 7.91 12.35
C GLU A 505 11.56 8.32 11.00
N ASN A 506 10.73 8.68 10.00
CA ASN A 506 11.21 9.32 8.78
C ASN A 506 11.72 10.73 9.08
N THR A 507 11.06 11.46 10.00
CA THR A 507 11.53 12.77 10.48
C THR A 507 12.85 12.63 11.24
N GLU A 508 12.96 11.68 12.17
CA GLU A 508 14.22 11.39 12.90
C GLU A 508 15.37 11.04 11.93
N ARG A 509 15.11 10.20 10.91
CA ARG A 509 16.10 9.90 9.87
C ARG A 509 16.51 11.16 9.10
N ARG A 510 15.55 11.89 8.54
CA ARG A 510 15.80 13.10 7.72
C ARG A 510 16.52 14.20 8.52
N MET A 511 16.31 14.29 9.84
CA MET A 511 17.09 15.17 10.71
C MET A 511 18.58 14.80 10.75
N VAL A 512 18.92 13.51 10.83
CA VAL A 512 20.31 13.03 10.75
C VAL A 512 20.89 13.26 9.36
N ASP A 513 20.16 12.88 8.32
CA ASP A 513 20.56 13.04 6.91
C ASP A 513 20.87 14.52 6.57
N ALA A 514 20.01 15.45 6.99
CA ALA A 514 20.19 16.88 6.79
C ALA A 514 21.36 17.45 7.62
N SER A 515 21.50 17.01 8.88
CA SER A 515 22.58 17.46 9.77
C SER A 515 23.96 17.07 9.25
N ALA A 516 24.09 15.91 8.58
CA ALA A 516 25.33 15.48 7.92
C ALA A 516 25.75 16.42 6.77
N SER A 517 24.78 17.08 6.12
CA SER A 517 25.00 18.12 5.10
C SER A 517 25.11 19.53 5.68
N GLY A 518 25.12 19.69 7.02
CA GLY A 518 25.12 20.98 7.69
C GLY A 518 23.80 21.77 7.60
N LEU A 519 22.73 21.14 7.10
CA LEU A 519 21.40 21.73 6.99
C LEU A 519 20.61 21.51 8.28
N LEU A 520 19.76 22.47 8.64
CA LEU A 520 18.84 22.37 9.76
C LEU A 520 17.51 21.76 9.29
N TYR A 521 16.92 20.90 10.11
CA TYR A 521 15.67 20.21 9.79
C TYR A 521 14.64 20.34 10.90
N LEU A 522 13.38 20.49 10.52
CA LEU A 522 12.23 20.65 11.40
C LEU A 522 11.04 19.85 10.83
N GLY A 523 10.53 18.87 11.57
CA GLY A 523 9.21 18.32 11.28
C GLY A 523 8.15 19.25 11.87
N MET A 524 7.07 19.55 11.15
CA MET A 524 6.03 20.46 11.61
C MET A 524 4.64 19.91 11.29
N GLY A 525 3.95 19.35 12.28
CA GLY A 525 2.56 18.92 12.10
C GLY A 525 1.66 20.13 11.87
N VAL A 526 0.99 20.19 10.72
CA VAL A 526 -0.01 21.23 10.39
C VAL A 526 -1.42 20.66 10.53
N SER A 527 -2.26 21.28 11.37
CA SER A 527 -3.64 20.84 11.61
C SER A 527 -4.65 22.00 11.50
N GLY A 528 -5.81 21.70 10.91
CA GLY A 528 -6.91 22.65 10.71
C GLY A 528 -7.68 22.47 9.40
N GLY A 529 -7.17 21.64 8.48
CA GLY A 529 -7.79 21.48 7.17
C GLY A 529 -7.52 22.67 6.25
N GLU A 530 -8.25 22.75 5.15
CA GLU A 530 -7.98 23.71 4.07
C GLU A 530 -8.34 25.14 4.50
N ASP A 531 -9.46 25.33 5.20
CA ASP A 531 -9.85 26.59 5.83
C ASP A 531 -8.86 27.00 6.93
N GLY A 532 -8.56 26.09 7.87
CA GLY A 532 -7.58 26.35 8.93
C GLY A 532 -6.21 26.76 8.38
N ALA A 533 -5.75 26.17 7.27
CA ALA A 533 -4.51 26.60 6.63
C ALA A 533 -4.56 28.05 6.12
N ARG A 534 -5.73 28.53 5.64
CA ARG A 534 -5.93 29.89 5.10
C ARG A 534 -6.06 30.97 6.18
N HIS A 535 -6.66 30.64 7.32
CA HIS A 535 -7.03 31.63 8.34
C HIS A 535 -6.23 31.53 9.66
N GLY A 536 -5.70 30.34 9.99
CA GLY A 536 -4.88 30.11 11.17
C GLY A 536 -4.84 28.63 11.58
N PRO A 537 -3.82 27.85 11.21
CA PRO A 537 -3.71 26.45 11.61
C PRO A 537 -3.08 26.31 13.00
N SER A 538 -3.18 25.12 13.58
CA SER A 538 -2.27 24.71 14.65
C SER A 538 -0.98 24.19 14.02
N LEU A 539 0.15 24.71 14.48
CA LEU A 539 1.49 24.36 14.01
C LEU A 539 2.26 23.68 15.13
N MET A 540 2.79 22.48 14.87
CA MET A 540 3.47 21.63 15.85
C MET A 540 4.92 21.34 15.41
N PRO A 541 5.83 22.33 15.48
CA PRO A 541 7.23 22.17 15.08
C PRO A 541 8.05 21.36 16.10
N GLY A 542 8.93 20.49 15.61
CA GLY A 542 9.90 19.72 16.40
C GLY A 542 11.13 19.38 15.55
N GLY A 543 12.32 19.49 16.14
CA GLY A 543 13.59 19.31 15.44
C GLY A 543 14.67 20.26 15.94
N ALA A 544 15.49 20.81 15.04
CA ALA A 544 16.58 21.70 15.41
C ALA A 544 16.05 23.04 15.98
N HIS A 545 16.37 23.35 17.24
CA HIS A 545 15.94 24.62 17.89
C HIS A 545 16.38 25.87 17.10
N ARG A 546 17.54 25.83 16.43
CA ARG A 546 18.01 26.91 15.55
C ARG A 546 17.13 27.11 14.31
N ALA A 547 16.54 26.04 13.74
CA ALA A 547 15.56 26.15 12.66
C ALA A 547 14.28 26.83 13.15
N TYR A 548 13.79 26.47 14.34
CA TYR A 548 12.63 27.13 14.94
C TYR A 548 12.88 28.63 15.18
N LEU A 549 14.04 29.00 15.74
CA LEU A 549 14.40 30.42 15.94
C LEU A 549 14.41 31.23 14.62
N ASN A 550 14.81 30.65 13.49
CA ASN A 550 14.76 31.33 12.19
C ASN A 550 13.33 31.75 11.77
N ILE A 551 12.30 31.00 12.18
CA ILE A 551 10.93 31.10 11.64
C ILE A 551 9.82 31.38 12.67
N HIS A 552 10.10 31.31 13.98
CA HIS A 552 9.08 31.39 15.04
C HIS A 552 8.13 32.59 14.85
N HIS A 553 8.66 33.78 14.63
CA HIS A 553 7.92 35.02 14.38
C HIS A 553 6.98 35.00 13.16
N ILE A 554 7.21 34.10 12.19
CA ILE A 554 6.29 33.84 11.07
C ILE A 554 5.21 32.85 11.53
N LEU A 555 5.62 31.70 12.10
CA LEU A 555 4.70 30.67 12.56
C LEU A 555 3.70 31.21 13.60
N GLU A 556 4.17 32.06 14.51
CA GLU A 556 3.38 32.67 15.58
C GLU A 556 2.27 33.57 15.05
N LYS A 557 2.51 34.36 13.99
CA LYS A 557 1.46 35.20 13.37
C LYS A 557 0.54 34.44 12.42
N VAL A 558 1.05 33.37 11.80
CA VAL A 558 0.34 32.58 10.78
C VAL A 558 -0.56 31.52 11.42
N ALA A 559 -0.20 31.02 12.61
CA ALA A 559 -1.04 30.15 13.41
C ALA A 559 -2.32 30.84 13.91
N ALA A 560 -3.28 30.04 14.36
CA ALA A 560 -4.46 30.55 15.07
C ALA A 560 -4.04 31.37 16.31
N GLN A 561 -4.40 32.66 16.32
CA GLN A 561 -4.38 33.45 17.55
C GLN A 561 -5.54 32.98 18.44
N VAL A 562 -5.32 32.89 19.75
CA VAL A 562 -6.34 32.42 20.69
C VAL A 562 -6.37 33.29 21.94
N ASP A 563 -6.89 34.51 21.76
CA ASP A 563 -7.70 35.14 22.80
C ASP A 563 -8.98 34.30 23.01
N ASP A 564 -9.62 34.37 24.18
CA ASP A 564 -10.54 33.32 24.64
C ASP A 564 -11.87 33.23 23.85
N ALA A 565 -11.87 32.45 22.76
CA ALA A 565 -13.06 32.14 21.97
C ALA A 565 -13.05 30.74 21.28
N HIS A 566 -13.84 29.83 21.86
CA HIS A 566 -14.81 28.94 21.18
C HIS A 566 -14.36 27.83 20.17
N PHE A 567 -15.32 26.92 19.90
CA PHE A 567 -15.64 26.27 18.60
C PHE A 567 -15.71 24.72 18.35
N ARG A 568 -16.59 23.91 19.03
CA ARG A 568 -17.43 22.84 18.37
C ARG A 568 -17.27 21.28 18.71
N GLY A 569 -18.11 20.28 19.07
CA GLY A 569 -17.71 18.76 19.05
C GLY A 569 -18.59 17.40 19.04
N ILE A 570 -19.05 16.76 17.90
CA ILE A 570 -19.40 15.28 17.57
C ILE A 570 -20.89 14.87 17.11
N ARG A 571 -21.14 13.73 16.35
CA ARG A 571 -22.44 13.08 15.88
C ARG A 571 -22.71 11.66 16.48
N CYS A 572 -23.96 11.25 16.81
CA CYS A 572 -24.27 9.88 17.34
C CYS A 572 -25.73 9.31 17.37
N PHE A 573 -26.81 10.00 16.94
CA PHE A 573 -28.17 9.71 17.48
C PHE A 573 -29.20 8.96 16.61
N GLU A 574 -29.05 8.98 15.30
CA GLU A 574 -30.14 8.77 14.33
C GLU A 574 -30.83 7.39 14.45
N GLN A 575 -30.05 6.31 14.41
CA GLN A 575 -30.52 4.91 14.34
C GLN A 575 -31.22 4.37 15.60
N CYS A 576 -31.33 5.17 16.66
CA CYS A 576 -31.46 4.64 18.01
C CYS A 576 -32.79 5.02 18.70
N TRP A 577 -33.28 6.23 18.40
CA TRP A 577 -34.28 6.95 19.23
C TRP A 577 -35.33 7.75 18.44
N GLY A 578 -35.42 7.59 17.11
CA GLY A 578 -36.45 8.22 16.28
C GLY A 578 -36.36 9.75 16.23
N LEU A 579 -35.14 10.29 16.28
CA LEU A 579 -34.85 11.72 16.22
C LEU A 579 -34.64 12.14 14.77
N GLY A 580 -35.39 13.15 14.30
CA GLY A 580 -35.20 13.72 12.97
C GLY A 580 -33.91 14.56 12.88
N ASN A 581 -33.32 14.68 11.69
CA ASN A 581 -32.06 15.42 11.51
C ASN A 581 -32.13 16.88 11.99
N GLU A 582 -33.27 17.56 11.83
CA GLU A 582 -33.52 18.89 12.40
C GLU A 582 -33.41 18.91 13.94
N GLU A 583 -34.10 17.99 14.65
CA GLU A 583 -33.98 17.87 16.11
C GLU A 583 -32.53 17.58 16.53
N LEU A 584 -31.80 16.83 15.72
CA LEU A 584 -30.39 16.53 15.97
C LEU A 584 -29.50 17.75 15.75
N ALA A 585 -29.74 18.56 14.72
CA ALA A 585 -29.10 19.86 14.55
C ALA A 585 -29.36 20.81 15.72
N GLU A 586 -30.56 20.78 16.31
CA GLU A 586 -30.89 21.58 17.50
C GLU A 586 -30.20 21.07 18.76
N ILE A 587 -30.28 19.76 19.05
CA ILE A 587 -29.60 19.12 20.20
C ILE A 587 -28.09 19.38 20.14
N PHE A 588 -27.49 19.24 18.96
CA PHE A 588 -26.07 19.54 18.76
C PHE A 588 -25.79 21.05 18.85
N GLY A 589 -26.67 21.91 18.32
CA GLY A 589 -26.64 23.35 18.56
C GLY A 589 -26.72 23.75 20.04
N GLU A 590 -27.47 23.04 20.87
CA GLU A 590 -27.54 23.22 22.33
C GLU A 590 -26.27 22.76 23.04
N TRP A 591 -25.81 21.54 22.77
CA TRP A 591 -24.61 20.96 23.39
C TRP A 591 -23.35 21.78 23.11
N ASN A 592 -23.33 22.42 21.95
CA ASN A 592 -22.32 23.38 21.56
C ASN A 592 -22.27 24.61 22.49
N ARG A 593 -23.42 25.13 22.95
CA ARG A 593 -23.50 26.32 23.84
C ARG A 593 -23.10 26.01 25.28
N GLY A 594 -22.22 25.02 25.47
CA GLY A 594 -21.78 24.52 26.76
C GLY A 594 -20.53 23.63 26.61
N GLU A 595 -20.30 22.77 27.60
CA GLU A 595 -19.03 22.06 27.78
C GLU A 595 -18.53 21.17 26.63
N LEU A 596 -19.38 20.77 25.67
CA LEU A 596 -18.99 19.87 24.57
C LEU A 596 -18.30 20.57 23.38
N GLU A 597 -18.06 21.87 23.48
CA GLU A 597 -17.27 22.65 22.53
C GLU A 597 -15.85 22.03 22.29
N SER A 598 -15.45 21.85 21.02
CA SER A 598 -14.27 21.09 20.49
C SER A 598 -13.80 21.60 19.07
N PHE A 599 -13.56 20.72 18.05
CA PHE A 599 -13.88 20.82 16.58
C PHE A 599 -15.34 20.51 16.07
N LEU A 600 -15.77 19.26 16.27
CA LEU A 600 -16.73 18.52 15.43
C LEU A 600 -18.29 18.68 15.64
N ILE A 601 -18.85 19.49 16.56
CA ILE A 601 -20.34 19.54 16.91
C ILE A 601 -20.97 20.48 15.88
N GLU A 602 -20.36 21.63 15.57
CA GLU A 602 -20.83 22.59 14.56
C GLU A 602 -20.96 21.88 13.25
N ILE A 603 -19.84 21.37 12.73
CA ILE A 603 -19.88 20.64 11.48
C ILE A 603 -20.83 19.43 11.56
N THR A 604 -21.13 18.88 12.74
CA THR A 604 -22.22 17.89 12.88
C THR A 604 -23.62 18.51 12.79
N SER A 605 -23.92 19.55 13.58
CA SER A 605 -25.16 20.35 13.58
C SER A 605 -25.47 20.87 12.19
N ASP A 606 -24.43 21.27 11.49
CA ASP A 606 -24.50 21.93 10.20
C ASP A 606 -24.61 20.85 9.11
N ILE A 607 -23.87 19.74 9.19
CA ILE A 607 -24.11 18.52 8.37
C ILE A 607 -25.55 18.00 8.55
N PHE A 608 -26.13 18.09 9.75
CA PHE A 608 -27.55 17.77 9.99
C PHE A 608 -28.53 18.78 9.35
N ARG A 609 -28.07 19.97 8.96
CA ARG A 609 -28.87 21.02 8.29
C ARG A 609 -28.67 21.07 6.77
N VAL A 610 -27.66 20.38 6.23
CA VAL A 610 -27.43 20.37 4.77
C VAL A 610 -28.47 19.47 4.09
N GLU A 611 -29.41 20.10 3.40
CA GLU A 611 -30.32 19.45 2.45
C GLU A 611 -29.55 18.90 1.23
N ASP A 612 -30.10 17.89 0.57
CA ASP A 612 -29.51 17.35 -0.66
C ASP A 612 -29.96 18.14 -1.90
N GLU A 613 -29.09 19.03 -2.40
CA GLU A 613 -29.33 19.82 -3.62
C GLU A 613 -29.52 18.96 -4.89
N GLU A 614 -28.98 17.73 -4.95
CA GLU A 614 -29.08 16.89 -6.16
C GLU A 614 -30.42 16.13 -6.26
N THR A 615 -30.98 15.67 -5.13
CA THR A 615 -32.31 14.99 -5.12
C THR A 615 -33.46 15.85 -4.60
N GLY A 616 -33.20 17.07 -4.14
CA GLY A 616 -34.19 18.05 -3.70
C GLY A 616 -35.11 17.57 -2.57
N SER A 617 -34.71 16.53 -1.82
CA SER A 617 -35.54 15.89 -0.81
C SER A 617 -34.73 15.09 0.23
N GLY A 618 -34.84 15.46 1.50
CA GLY A 618 -34.05 14.89 2.60
C GLY A 618 -32.67 15.53 2.75
N HIS A 619 -31.90 15.05 3.73
CA HIS A 619 -30.61 15.66 4.06
C HIS A 619 -29.46 14.95 3.33
N LEU A 620 -28.45 15.71 2.93
CA LEU A 620 -27.28 15.19 2.21
C LEU A 620 -26.59 14.06 3.00
N VAL A 621 -26.52 14.20 4.33
CA VAL A 621 -25.89 13.22 5.22
C VAL A 621 -26.53 11.83 5.15
N ASP A 622 -27.82 11.74 4.83
CA ASP A 622 -28.57 10.48 4.69
C ASP A 622 -28.20 9.74 3.39
N LYS A 623 -27.65 10.47 2.41
CA LYS A 623 -27.19 9.97 1.10
C LYS A 623 -25.72 9.55 1.12
N ILE A 624 -24.94 9.97 2.13
CA ILE A 624 -23.50 9.68 2.22
C ILE A 624 -23.29 8.20 2.55
N LEU A 625 -22.57 7.50 1.66
CA LEU A 625 -22.19 6.11 1.87
C LEU A 625 -21.41 5.92 3.18
N ASP A 626 -21.86 4.96 4.01
CA ASP A 626 -21.33 4.65 5.34
C ASP A 626 -19.99 3.87 5.32
N LYS A 627 -19.06 4.29 4.45
CA LYS A 627 -17.80 3.60 4.14
C LYS A 627 -16.61 4.55 4.30
N THR A 628 -16.00 4.60 5.49
CA THR A 628 -15.03 5.65 5.83
C THR A 628 -13.60 5.36 5.38
N GLY A 629 -12.96 6.35 4.73
CA GLY A 629 -11.54 6.30 4.37
C GLY A 629 -10.58 6.62 5.53
N MET A 630 -9.30 6.26 5.37
CA MET A 630 -8.25 6.63 6.32
C MET A 630 -6.90 6.89 5.64
N LYS A 631 -6.13 7.85 6.17
CA LYS A 631 -4.82 8.31 5.64
C LYS A 631 -3.61 7.78 6.43
N GLY A 632 -3.80 6.77 7.29
CA GLY A 632 -2.74 6.07 8.03
C GLY A 632 -2.49 6.54 9.47
N THR A 633 -2.57 7.85 9.75
CA THR A 633 -2.19 8.44 11.06
C THR A 633 -2.88 7.83 12.27
N GLY A 634 -4.18 7.51 12.20
CA GLY A 634 -4.89 6.84 13.30
C GLY A 634 -4.35 5.43 13.62
N LYS A 635 -3.93 4.68 12.59
CA LYS A 635 -3.30 3.37 12.75
C LYS A 635 -1.92 3.50 13.41
N TRP A 636 -1.12 4.48 12.97
CA TRP A 636 0.18 4.80 13.56
C TRP A 636 0.09 5.07 15.08
N THR A 637 -0.92 5.81 15.53
CA THR A 637 -1.18 6.05 16.96
C THR A 637 -1.43 4.76 17.74
N VAL A 638 -2.27 3.86 17.21
CA VAL A 638 -2.58 2.56 17.85
C VAL A 638 -1.35 1.63 17.84
N GLN A 639 -0.55 1.66 16.78
CA GLN A 639 0.70 0.89 16.70
C GLN A 639 1.72 1.35 17.75
N GLN A 640 1.91 2.66 17.95
CA GLN A 640 2.78 3.19 19.01
C GLN A 640 2.24 2.92 20.42
N ALA A 641 0.91 2.93 20.60
CA ALA A 641 0.30 2.55 21.87
C ALA A 641 0.58 1.08 22.22
N ALA A 642 0.49 0.18 21.24
CA ALA A 642 0.85 -1.23 21.42
C ALA A 642 2.35 -1.43 21.72
N GLU A 643 3.23 -0.80 20.95
CA GLU A 643 4.70 -0.89 21.12
C GLU A 643 5.13 -0.44 22.52
N LEU A 644 4.58 0.67 23.01
CA LEU A 644 4.84 1.23 24.35
C LEU A 644 4.08 0.53 25.48
N SER A 645 3.30 -0.52 25.19
CA SER A 645 2.39 -1.18 26.16
C SER A 645 1.40 -0.22 26.86
N ILE A 646 1.00 0.87 26.18
CA ILE A 646 0.05 1.87 26.67
C ILE A 646 -1.36 1.53 26.18
N ALA A 647 -2.30 1.35 27.11
CA ALA A 647 -3.69 1.09 26.78
C ALA A 647 -4.39 2.34 26.21
N ALA A 648 -4.67 2.34 24.90
CA ALA A 648 -5.46 3.35 24.19
C ALA A 648 -6.76 2.78 23.55
N PRO A 649 -7.62 2.06 24.30
CA PRO A 649 -8.74 1.31 23.74
C PRO A 649 -9.81 2.18 23.06
N THR A 650 -9.99 3.44 23.46
CA THR A 650 -10.95 4.35 22.81
C THR A 650 -10.49 4.72 21.40
N ILE A 651 -9.19 4.94 21.23
CA ILE A 651 -8.58 5.25 19.92
C ILE A 651 -8.63 4.00 19.02
N ALA A 652 -8.29 2.83 19.55
CA ALA A 652 -8.41 1.55 18.84
C ALA A 652 -9.86 1.29 18.39
N ALA A 653 -10.83 1.37 19.29
CA ALA A 653 -12.26 1.22 18.97
C ALA A 653 -12.74 2.20 17.88
N SER A 654 -12.22 3.44 17.85
CA SER A 654 -12.52 4.41 16.79
C SER A 654 -11.93 4.06 15.42
N LEU A 655 -10.85 3.27 15.40
CA LEU A 655 -10.20 2.78 14.19
C LEU A 655 -10.87 1.49 13.69
N ASP A 656 -11.20 0.57 14.60
CA ASP A 656 -11.95 -0.66 14.30
C ASP A 656 -13.35 -0.34 13.75
N SER A 657 -14.02 0.70 14.28
CA SER A 657 -15.27 1.22 13.72
C SER A 657 -15.12 1.61 12.24
N ARG A 658 -13.97 2.14 11.83
CA ARG A 658 -13.70 2.48 10.42
C ARG A 658 -13.43 1.23 9.58
N TYR A 659 -12.69 0.25 10.12
CA TYR A 659 -12.48 -1.03 9.45
C TYR A 659 -13.83 -1.73 9.16
N MET A 660 -14.72 -1.79 10.16
CA MET A 660 -16.07 -2.33 9.97
C MET A 660 -16.89 -1.51 8.96
N SER A 661 -16.80 -0.17 8.97
CA SER A 661 -17.45 0.67 7.94
C SER A 661 -16.97 0.33 6.52
N GLY A 662 -15.69 -0.04 6.37
CA GLY A 662 -15.07 -0.43 5.10
C GLY A 662 -15.69 -1.68 4.47
N LEU A 663 -16.13 -2.63 5.30
CA LEU A 663 -16.75 -3.90 4.90
C LEU A 663 -18.26 -3.75 4.61
N LYS A 664 -18.64 -2.70 3.88
CA LYS A 664 -20.04 -2.32 3.60
C LYS A 664 -20.83 -3.48 2.99
N GLU A 665 -20.27 -4.11 1.97
CA GLU A 665 -20.89 -5.17 1.17
C GLU A 665 -21.12 -6.43 2.03
N GLU A 666 -20.11 -6.84 2.83
CA GLU A 666 -20.21 -7.95 3.79
C GLU A 666 -21.23 -7.65 4.90
N ARG A 667 -21.36 -6.40 5.35
CA ARG A 667 -22.34 -6.00 6.36
C ARG A 667 -23.78 -6.09 5.85
N GLU A 668 -24.03 -5.79 4.59
CA GLU A 668 -25.36 -5.91 3.98
C GLU A 668 -25.76 -7.37 3.75
N GLU A 669 -24.83 -8.20 3.28
CA GLU A 669 -25.05 -9.65 3.20
C GLU A 669 -25.31 -10.26 4.60
N ALA A 670 -24.50 -9.92 5.60
CA ALA A 670 -24.66 -10.40 6.97
C ALA A 670 -25.99 -9.94 7.61
N ALA A 671 -26.41 -8.69 7.39
CA ALA A 671 -27.70 -8.19 7.86
C ALA A 671 -28.86 -9.01 7.28
N GLU A 672 -28.84 -9.28 5.97
CA GLU A 672 -29.85 -10.09 5.29
C GLU A 672 -29.84 -11.56 5.73
N ILE A 673 -28.68 -12.14 6.06
CA ILE A 673 -28.58 -13.48 6.65
C ILE A 673 -29.21 -13.50 8.05
N PHE A 674 -28.80 -12.62 8.96
CA PHE A 674 -29.32 -12.63 10.33
C PHE A 674 -30.83 -12.29 10.39
N LYS A 675 -31.33 -11.44 9.48
CA LYS A 675 -32.76 -11.13 9.33
C LYS A 675 -33.58 -12.35 8.92
N LYS A 676 -33.03 -13.25 8.09
CA LYS A 676 -33.66 -14.54 7.72
C LYS A 676 -33.65 -15.53 8.89
N GLU A 677 -32.58 -15.56 9.69
CA GLU A 677 -32.49 -16.32 10.95
C GLU A 677 -33.34 -15.71 12.10
N GLY A 678 -34.14 -14.67 11.82
CA GLY A 678 -35.10 -14.10 12.78
C GLY A 678 -34.54 -13.03 13.71
N LEU A 679 -33.33 -12.50 13.47
CA LEU A 679 -32.84 -11.32 14.19
C LEU A 679 -33.71 -10.11 13.85
N LYS A 680 -34.26 -9.48 14.89
CA LYS A 680 -35.04 -8.24 14.78
C LYS A 680 -34.14 -7.02 14.91
N GLU A 681 -34.48 -5.96 14.18
CA GLU A 681 -33.76 -4.67 14.21
C GLU A 681 -33.84 -4.00 15.60
N GLU A 682 -34.92 -4.21 16.35
CA GLU A 682 -34.96 -3.97 17.80
C GLU A 682 -34.91 -5.29 18.58
N ILE A 683 -33.84 -5.48 19.37
CA ILE A 683 -33.60 -6.74 20.11
C ILE A 683 -34.48 -6.84 21.37
N ASN A 684 -34.79 -5.72 22.03
CA ASN A 684 -35.62 -5.67 23.24
C ASN A 684 -36.55 -4.45 23.25
N ASN A 685 -37.82 -4.68 23.59
CA ASN A 685 -38.77 -3.62 23.98
C ASN A 685 -38.40 -3.07 25.37
N VAL A 686 -37.37 -2.23 25.44
CA VAL A 686 -37.04 -1.47 26.66
C VAL A 686 -38.12 -0.41 26.89
N SER A 687 -38.55 -0.24 28.14
CA SER A 687 -39.58 0.73 28.53
C SER A 687 -39.26 2.15 28.04
N ALA A 688 -40.29 2.92 27.69
CA ALA A 688 -40.14 4.29 27.20
C ALA A 688 -39.33 5.16 28.19
N VAL A 689 -38.13 5.54 27.77
CA VAL A 689 -37.26 6.47 28.51
C VAL A 689 -37.65 7.90 28.12
N ASP A 690 -37.72 8.81 29.09
CA ASP A 690 -37.89 10.25 28.82
C ASP A 690 -36.82 10.74 27.83
N LYS A 691 -37.28 11.26 26.67
CA LYS A 691 -36.47 11.82 25.59
C LYS A 691 -35.49 12.89 26.13
N LYS A 692 -35.93 13.75 27.04
CA LYS A 692 -35.12 14.86 27.57
C LYS A 692 -34.01 14.36 28.50
N ARG A 693 -34.35 13.51 29.48
CA ARG A 693 -33.37 12.83 30.34
C ARG A 693 -32.37 11.99 29.54
N LEU A 694 -32.81 11.32 28.48
CA LEU A 694 -31.93 10.51 27.65
C LEU A 694 -30.92 11.37 26.89
N ILE A 695 -31.34 12.50 26.31
CA ILE A 695 -30.43 13.45 25.66
C ILE A 695 -29.37 13.92 26.65
N ASP A 696 -29.75 14.31 27.88
CA ASP A 696 -28.77 14.70 28.91
C ASP A 696 -27.85 13.53 29.34
N ASP A 697 -28.38 12.32 29.45
CA ASP A 697 -27.57 11.14 29.79
C ASP A 697 -26.53 10.84 28.69
N VAL A 698 -26.86 10.97 27.40
CA VAL A 698 -25.91 10.82 26.28
C VAL A 698 -24.91 11.99 26.24
N ARG A 699 -25.34 13.22 26.56
CA ARG A 699 -24.48 14.40 26.70
C ARG A 699 -23.39 14.16 27.75
N GLN A 700 -23.78 13.65 28.93
CA GLN A 700 -22.85 13.27 30.00
C GLN A 700 -21.94 12.09 29.62
N ALA A 701 -22.48 11.08 28.94
CA ALA A 701 -21.74 9.91 28.46
C ALA A 701 -20.65 10.27 27.45
N LEU A 702 -20.96 11.16 26.49
CA LEU A 702 -20.02 11.67 25.51
C LEU A 702 -18.90 12.47 26.19
N TYR A 703 -19.23 13.31 27.16
CA TYR A 703 -18.25 14.09 27.91
C TYR A 703 -17.27 13.20 28.70
N ALA A 704 -17.78 12.20 29.43
CA ALA A 704 -16.95 11.23 30.15
C ALA A 704 -16.06 10.42 29.20
N SER A 705 -16.58 10.04 28.03
CA SER A 705 -15.82 9.34 26.99
C SER A 705 -14.73 10.22 26.37
N LYS A 706 -15.01 11.52 26.16
CA LYS A 706 -14.04 12.55 25.72
C LYS A 706 -12.86 12.65 26.70
N ILE A 707 -13.13 12.78 28.01
CA ILE A 707 -12.08 12.79 29.05
C ILE A 707 -11.20 11.53 28.96
N CYS A 708 -11.80 10.33 28.86
CA CYS A 708 -11.04 9.08 28.73
C CYS A 708 -10.16 9.01 27.48
N SER A 709 -10.65 9.51 26.33
CA SER A 709 -9.88 9.54 25.08
C SER A 709 -8.64 10.46 25.19
N TYR A 710 -8.82 11.67 25.72
CA TYR A 710 -7.72 12.59 25.98
C TYR A 710 -6.74 12.04 27.03
N ALA A 711 -7.23 11.40 28.09
CA ALA A 711 -6.39 10.74 29.09
C ALA A 711 -5.45 9.68 28.46
N GLN A 712 -5.97 8.85 27.55
CA GLN A 712 -5.17 7.86 26.82
C GLN A 712 -4.11 8.52 25.93
N GLY A 713 -4.50 9.55 25.16
CA GLY A 713 -3.58 10.29 24.27
C GLY A 713 -2.45 11.00 25.02
N MET A 714 -2.76 11.69 26.12
CA MET A 714 -1.75 12.40 26.92
C MET A 714 -0.78 11.43 27.62
N ASN A 715 -1.27 10.27 28.08
CA ASN A 715 -0.42 9.21 28.62
C ASN A 715 0.53 8.63 27.56
N LEU A 716 0.05 8.44 26.32
CA LEU A 716 0.86 7.95 25.20
C LEU A 716 1.99 8.93 24.85
N LEU A 717 1.67 10.23 24.78
CA LEU A 717 2.67 11.28 24.54
C LEU A 717 3.69 11.38 25.68
N ARG A 718 3.26 11.23 26.94
CA ARG A 718 4.19 11.17 28.09
C ARG A 718 5.11 9.96 27.99
N ALA A 719 4.59 8.78 27.67
CA ALA A 719 5.38 7.56 27.51
C ALA A 719 6.43 7.70 26.39
N LYS A 720 6.02 8.20 25.21
CA LYS A 720 6.94 8.46 24.09
C LYS A 720 8.01 9.51 24.45
N SER A 721 7.62 10.57 25.15
CA SER A 721 8.56 11.59 25.64
C SER A 721 9.56 11.07 26.68
N MET A 722 9.21 10.01 27.44
CA MET A 722 10.11 9.36 28.38
C MET A 722 11.06 8.38 27.67
N GLU A 723 10.55 7.58 26.73
CA GLU A 723 11.35 6.68 25.88
C GLU A 723 12.42 7.43 25.08
N LYS A 724 12.02 8.52 24.41
CA LYS A 724 12.88 9.29 23.50
C LYS A 724 13.61 10.47 24.16
N GLY A 725 13.36 10.73 25.45
CA GLY A 725 13.98 11.86 26.18
C GLY A 725 13.57 13.26 25.70
N TRP A 726 12.48 13.40 24.93
CA TRP A 726 12.08 14.65 24.26
C TRP A 726 11.68 15.82 25.19
N GLY A 727 11.40 15.57 26.46
CA GLY A 727 11.01 16.62 27.42
C GLY A 727 9.71 17.38 27.07
N LEU A 728 8.72 16.72 26.46
CA LEU A 728 7.49 17.37 25.98
C LEU A 728 6.69 18.04 27.11
N ASN A 729 6.44 19.34 26.97
CA ASN A 729 5.53 20.07 27.85
C ASN A 729 4.06 19.81 27.45
N LEU A 730 3.42 18.90 28.18
CA LEU A 730 2.02 18.49 27.95
C LEU A 730 1.00 19.64 28.09
N GLY A 731 1.27 20.64 28.94
CA GLY A 731 0.42 21.83 29.09
C GLY A 731 0.47 22.74 27.87
N GLU A 732 1.66 22.90 27.27
CA GLU A 732 1.83 23.66 26.03
C GLU A 732 1.30 22.92 24.81
N LEU A 733 1.38 21.59 24.75
CA LEU A 733 0.67 20.81 23.72
C LEU A 733 -0.85 21.02 23.78
N ALA A 734 -1.44 21.02 24.98
CA ALA A 734 -2.84 21.37 25.15
C ALA A 734 -3.15 22.82 24.75
N ARG A 735 -2.23 23.77 24.99
CA ARG A 735 -2.38 25.17 24.56
C ARG A 735 -2.38 25.32 23.04
N ILE A 736 -1.40 24.74 22.32
CA ILE A 736 -1.32 24.91 20.86
C ILE A 736 -2.47 24.23 20.11
N TRP A 737 -3.11 23.23 20.73
CA TRP A 737 -4.34 22.66 20.19
C TRP A 737 -5.59 23.53 20.44
N LYS A 738 -5.58 24.52 21.36
CA LYS A 738 -6.78 25.36 21.67
C LYS A 738 -7.44 25.98 20.43
N GLY A 739 -6.66 26.32 19.42
CA GLY A 739 -7.12 26.95 18.18
C GLY A 739 -6.52 26.29 16.95
N GLY A 740 -7.10 26.57 15.79
CA GLY A 740 -6.62 26.12 14.48
C GLY A 740 -6.79 24.63 14.19
N CYS A 741 -6.42 23.72 15.10
CA CYS A 741 -6.49 22.28 14.86
C CYS A 741 -7.93 21.74 14.74
N ILE A 742 -8.06 20.50 14.27
CA ILE A 742 -9.35 19.80 14.16
C ILE A 742 -9.91 19.37 15.53
N ILE A 743 -9.05 19.26 16.55
CA ILE A 743 -9.42 18.84 17.90
C ILE A 743 -9.37 19.99 18.92
N ARG A 744 -9.51 21.24 18.47
CA ARG A 744 -9.61 22.43 19.34
C ARG A 744 -10.73 22.26 20.36
N ALA A 745 -10.80 23.09 21.41
CA ALA A 745 -11.87 23.04 22.42
C ALA A 745 -11.67 24.05 23.56
N VAL A 746 -12.77 24.53 24.15
CA VAL A 746 -12.76 25.06 25.54
C VAL A 746 -12.34 23.98 26.55
N PHE A 747 -12.60 22.70 26.24
CA PHE A 747 -12.10 21.55 26.99
C PHE A 747 -10.56 21.50 27.12
N LEU A 748 -9.81 22.04 26.15
CA LEU A 748 -8.34 21.99 26.16
C LEU A 748 -7.73 22.95 27.18
N ASP A 749 -8.37 24.09 27.49
CA ASP A 749 -7.93 24.94 28.61
C ASP A 749 -7.96 24.19 29.94
N ARG A 750 -8.94 23.33 30.15
CA ARG A 750 -9.04 22.50 31.36
C ARG A 750 -7.92 21.46 31.43
N ILE A 751 -7.49 20.92 30.29
CA ILE A 751 -6.29 20.05 30.21
C ILE A 751 -5.02 20.86 30.50
N LYS A 752 -4.86 22.03 29.87
CA LYS A 752 -3.74 22.96 30.11
C LYS A 752 -3.64 23.31 31.60
N GLN A 753 -4.76 23.70 32.23
CA GLN A 753 -4.85 24.01 33.65
C GLN A 753 -4.48 22.81 34.53
N ALA A 754 -4.94 21.60 34.22
CA ALA A 754 -4.55 20.39 34.96
C ALA A 754 -3.02 20.12 34.92
N TYR A 755 -2.37 20.27 33.76
CA TYR A 755 -0.92 20.13 33.64
C TYR A 755 -0.13 21.34 34.17
N GLN A 756 -0.74 22.54 34.24
CA GLN A 756 -0.16 23.69 34.97
C GLN A 756 -0.22 23.49 36.49
N ARG A 757 -1.31 22.90 37.02
CA ARG A 757 -1.44 22.50 38.44
C ARG A 757 -0.45 21.39 38.82
N ASN A 758 -0.25 20.42 37.93
CA ASN A 758 0.69 19.31 38.15
C ASN A 758 1.35 18.87 36.83
N PRO A 759 2.57 19.37 36.52
CA PRO A 759 3.32 18.92 35.34
C PRO A 759 3.66 17.42 35.36
N GLY A 760 3.74 16.80 36.54
CA GLY A 760 3.99 15.37 36.74
C GLY A 760 2.72 14.51 36.78
N LEU A 761 1.56 15.03 36.35
CA LEU A 761 0.27 14.35 36.45
C LEU A 761 0.30 12.95 35.79
N ALA A 762 0.05 11.92 36.62
CA ALA A 762 0.20 10.52 36.21
C ALA A 762 -0.84 10.06 35.17
N ASN A 763 -2.02 10.68 35.15
CA ASN A 763 -3.12 10.48 34.20
C ASN A 763 -4.12 11.64 34.36
N LEU A 764 -4.72 12.13 33.27
CA LEU A 764 -5.75 13.19 33.32
C LEU A 764 -6.95 12.82 34.22
N LEU A 765 -7.27 11.53 34.34
CA LEU A 765 -8.37 11.01 35.19
C LEU A 765 -8.14 11.18 36.70
N VAL A 766 -6.93 11.48 37.17
CA VAL A 766 -6.64 11.70 38.61
C VAL A 766 -6.43 13.17 38.97
N ASP A 767 -6.64 14.10 38.04
CA ASP A 767 -6.78 15.52 38.38
C ASP A 767 -8.08 15.74 39.19
N PRO A 768 -8.08 16.56 40.27
CA PRO A 768 -9.24 16.71 41.14
C PRO A 768 -10.52 17.23 40.49
N GLU A 769 -10.46 17.99 39.39
CA GLU A 769 -11.66 18.47 38.69
C GLU A 769 -12.25 17.38 37.82
N PHE A 770 -11.44 16.78 36.94
CA PHE A 770 -11.89 15.69 36.08
C PHE A 770 -12.36 14.48 36.89
N ALA A 771 -11.70 14.15 38.00
CA ALA A 771 -12.12 13.08 38.90
C ALA A 771 -13.53 13.30 39.48
N ARG A 772 -13.86 14.54 39.91
CA ARG A 772 -15.21 14.88 40.41
C ARG A 772 -16.27 14.71 39.33
N GLU A 773 -16.00 15.17 38.12
CA GLU A 773 -16.93 15.06 36.99
C GLU A 773 -17.16 13.60 36.56
N MET A 774 -16.11 12.78 36.53
CA MET A 774 -16.24 11.36 36.21
C MET A 774 -17.10 10.64 37.26
N VAL A 775 -16.99 10.99 38.55
CA VAL A 775 -17.85 10.46 39.63
C VAL A 775 -19.31 10.89 39.47
N GLN A 776 -19.57 12.14 39.06
CA GLN A 776 -20.93 12.64 38.80
C GLN A 776 -21.57 11.95 37.58
N ARG A 777 -20.83 11.87 36.46
CA ARG A 777 -21.36 11.46 35.14
C ARG A 777 -21.44 9.94 34.94
N GLN A 778 -20.66 9.15 35.67
CA GLN A 778 -20.60 7.69 35.46
C GLN A 778 -21.96 6.97 35.62
N ALA A 779 -22.90 7.53 36.38
CA ALA A 779 -24.25 6.96 36.50
C ALA A 779 -25.08 7.13 35.21
N ALA A 780 -25.01 8.29 34.56
CA ALA A 780 -25.62 8.55 33.25
C ALA A 780 -24.96 7.70 32.17
N TRP A 781 -23.63 7.70 32.13
CA TRP A 781 -22.83 6.96 31.17
C TRP A 781 -23.11 5.46 31.15
N ARG A 782 -23.29 4.84 32.33
CA ARG A 782 -23.71 3.43 32.44
C ARG A 782 -25.10 3.17 31.91
N ARG A 783 -26.06 4.10 32.10
CA ARG A 783 -27.42 3.96 31.54
C ARG A 783 -27.37 3.97 30.01
N VAL A 784 -26.61 4.88 29.40
CA VAL A 784 -26.47 4.96 27.94
C VAL A 784 -25.83 3.70 27.36
N VAL A 785 -24.69 3.27 27.90
CA VAL A 785 -24.00 2.07 27.39
C VAL A 785 -24.85 0.80 27.62
N GLY A 786 -25.54 0.69 28.76
CA GLY A 786 -26.47 -0.41 29.04
C GLY A 786 -27.67 -0.44 28.08
N LEU A 787 -28.32 0.71 27.85
CA LEU A 787 -29.47 0.85 26.95
C LEU A 787 -29.08 0.55 25.49
N ALA A 788 -27.93 1.04 25.04
CA ALA A 788 -27.42 0.75 23.70
C ALA A 788 -27.20 -0.75 23.50
N ILE A 789 -26.53 -1.42 24.44
CA ILE A 789 -26.33 -2.88 24.41
C ILE A 789 -27.67 -3.63 24.44
N GLN A 790 -28.64 -3.20 25.25
CA GLN A 790 -29.97 -3.82 25.31
C GLN A 790 -30.77 -3.68 24.01
N LYS A 791 -30.63 -2.55 23.29
CA LYS A 791 -31.24 -2.37 21.97
C LYS A 791 -30.49 -3.07 20.82
N GLY A 792 -29.23 -3.49 21.01
CA GLY A 792 -28.36 -4.04 19.96
C GLY A 792 -27.47 -3.01 19.26
N ILE A 793 -27.36 -1.81 19.81
CA ILE A 793 -26.73 -0.64 19.18
C ILE A 793 -25.23 -0.60 19.50
N SER A 794 -24.41 -0.51 18.44
CA SER A 794 -22.95 -0.50 18.56
C SER A 794 -22.42 0.88 18.99
N VAL A 795 -21.98 0.99 20.25
CA VAL A 795 -21.38 2.22 20.83
C VAL A 795 -19.89 2.03 21.23
N PRO A 796 -19.01 1.52 20.35
CA PRO A 796 -17.70 0.98 20.72
C PRO A 796 -16.78 2.03 21.37
N GLY A 797 -16.81 3.29 20.92
CA GLY A 797 -16.03 4.37 21.51
C GLY A 797 -16.44 4.71 22.95
N MET A 798 -17.75 4.64 23.27
CA MET A 798 -18.24 4.91 24.63
C MET A 798 -18.04 3.70 25.56
N SER A 799 -18.27 2.48 25.07
CA SER A 799 -18.10 1.25 25.86
C SER A 799 -16.62 0.96 26.18
N ALA A 800 -15.71 1.12 25.22
CA ALA A 800 -14.27 1.01 25.43
C ALA A 800 -13.76 2.08 26.42
N SER A 801 -14.28 3.30 26.34
CA SER A 801 -13.96 4.38 27.30
C SER A 801 -14.43 4.06 28.72
N LEU A 802 -15.62 3.46 28.88
CA LEU A 802 -16.16 3.04 30.17
C LEU A 802 -15.35 1.87 30.77
N GLN A 803 -14.97 0.89 29.95
CA GLN A 803 -14.09 -0.21 30.34
C GLN A 803 -12.70 0.29 30.76
N TYR A 804 -12.14 1.28 30.05
CA TYR A 804 -10.87 1.93 30.43
C TYR A 804 -10.97 2.57 31.81
N PHE A 805 -11.99 3.40 32.06
CA PHE A 805 -12.23 4.03 33.36
C PHE A 805 -12.43 3.00 34.49
N ASP A 806 -13.27 1.99 34.26
CA ASP A 806 -13.54 0.93 35.25
C ASP A 806 -12.35 0.00 35.50
N THR A 807 -11.40 -0.10 34.57
CA THR A 807 -10.14 -0.84 34.76
C THR A 807 -9.13 0.02 35.51
N TYR A 808 -8.90 1.25 35.06
CA TYR A 808 -7.88 2.14 35.60
C TYR A 808 -8.11 2.52 37.07
N ARG A 809 -9.38 2.66 37.49
CA ARG A 809 -9.73 3.04 38.88
C ARG A 809 -9.69 1.89 39.91
N ARG A 810 -9.30 0.67 39.53
CA ARG A 810 -9.31 -0.50 40.44
C ARG A 810 -7.91 -0.85 40.93
N GLY A 811 -7.69 -0.77 42.25
CA GLY A 811 -6.46 -1.25 42.89
C GLY A 811 -6.21 -2.77 42.81
N ARG A 812 -7.20 -3.56 42.33
CA ARG A 812 -7.04 -4.99 42.03
C ARG A 812 -7.82 -5.38 40.78
N LEU A 813 -7.14 -6.02 39.84
CA LEU A 813 -7.68 -6.52 38.57
C LEU A 813 -7.63 -8.05 38.52
N PRO A 814 -8.47 -8.72 37.69
CA PRO A 814 -8.47 -10.18 37.53
C PRO A 814 -7.20 -10.75 36.89
N ALA A 815 -6.21 -9.92 36.56
CA ALA A 815 -4.91 -10.33 36.03
C ALA A 815 -4.16 -11.34 36.93
N ASN A 816 -4.51 -11.43 38.22
CA ASN A 816 -3.98 -12.48 39.10
C ASN A 816 -4.37 -13.90 38.65
N LEU A 817 -5.52 -14.08 38.00
CA LEU A 817 -5.90 -15.37 37.39
C LEU A 817 -5.08 -15.64 36.13
N VAL A 818 -4.83 -14.61 35.30
CA VAL A 818 -4.00 -14.72 34.09
C VAL A 818 -2.55 -15.07 34.47
N GLN A 819 -2.00 -14.47 35.53
CA GLN A 819 -0.68 -14.84 36.05
C GLN A 819 -0.64 -16.29 36.55
N ALA A 820 -1.66 -16.74 37.29
CA ALA A 820 -1.77 -18.14 37.72
C ALA A 820 -1.87 -19.11 36.53
N GLN A 821 -2.63 -18.77 35.49
CA GLN A 821 -2.73 -19.56 34.25
C GLN A 821 -1.37 -19.64 33.53
N ARG A 822 -0.68 -18.51 33.36
CA ARG A 822 0.67 -18.43 32.75
C ARG A 822 1.69 -19.28 33.49
N ASP A 823 1.67 -19.29 34.82
CA ASP A 823 2.55 -20.14 35.61
C ASP A 823 2.14 -21.63 35.54
N TYR A 824 0.83 -21.93 35.46
CA TYR A 824 0.30 -23.29 35.30
C TYR A 824 0.79 -23.95 34.00
N PHE A 825 0.61 -23.30 32.84
CA PHE A 825 0.93 -23.93 31.55
C PHE A 825 2.37 -23.71 31.08
N GLY A 826 3.04 -22.66 31.55
CA GLY A 826 4.33 -22.21 30.99
C GLY A 826 5.43 -21.95 32.02
N ALA A 827 5.20 -22.22 33.32
CA ALA A 827 6.13 -21.92 34.42
C ALA A 827 6.66 -20.46 34.39
N HIS A 828 5.84 -19.53 33.91
CA HIS A 828 6.21 -18.13 33.69
C HIS A 828 6.45 -17.32 34.98
N THR A 829 6.21 -17.91 36.15
CA THR A 829 6.28 -17.30 37.48
C THR A 829 5.26 -16.18 37.74
N TYR A 830 5.06 -15.84 39.01
CA TYR A 830 4.20 -14.75 39.44
C TYR A 830 4.70 -14.12 40.75
N GLU A 831 4.36 -12.85 40.95
CA GLU A 831 4.66 -12.10 42.19
C GLU A 831 3.52 -12.23 43.21
N ARG A 832 3.80 -11.92 44.48
CA ARG A 832 2.85 -12.05 45.60
C ARG A 832 2.60 -10.70 46.28
N ILE A 833 1.37 -10.50 46.74
CA ILE A 833 0.96 -9.28 47.47
C ILE A 833 1.39 -9.28 48.94
N ASP A 834 1.67 -10.46 49.51
CA ASP A 834 2.00 -10.65 50.92
C ASP A 834 3.52 -10.73 51.19
N ARG A 835 4.34 -10.84 50.13
CA ARG A 835 5.81 -10.91 50.22
C ARG A 835 6.47 -10.65 48.85
N PRO A 836 7.60 -9.92 48.80
CA PRO A 836 8.31 -9.64 47.54
C PRO A 836 8.91 -10.90 46.91
N GLY A 837 9.33 -10.79 45.65
CA GLY A 837 10.00 -11.84 44.89
C GLY A 837 9.10 -12.57 43.90
N SER A 838 9.74 -13.39 43.05
CA SER A 838 9.07 -14.21 42.05
C SER A 838 8.88 -15.65 42.55
N TYR A 839 7.72 -16.23 42.23
CA TYR A 839 7.29 -17.54 42.69
C TYR A 839 6.82 -18.41 41.51
N HIS A 840 7.21 -19.68 41.52
CA HIS A 840 6.62 -20.74 40.69
C HIS A 840 5.81 -21.69 41.58
N THR A 841 4.80 -22.35 41.04
CA THR A 841 3.98 -23.34 41.76
C THR A 841 3.79 -24.61 40.93
N GLU A 842 3.94 -25.79 41.56
CA GLU A 842 3.64 -27.09 40.94
C GLU A 842 2.11 -27.30 40.83
N TRP A 843 1.43 -26.49 40.02
CA TRP A 843 -0.04 -26.40 40.00
C TRP A 843 -0.73 -27.76 39.74
N SER A 844 -0.18 -28.59 38.86
CA SER A 844 -0.74 -29.92 38.54
C SER A 844 -0.74 -30.87 39.75
N LYS A 845 0.27 -30.76 40.63
CA LYS A 845 0.43 -31.55 41.86
C LYS A 845 -0.57 -31.09 42.93
N LEU A 846 -0.71 -29.77 43.11
CA LEU A 846 -1.69 -29.19 44.02
C LEU A 846 -3.13 -29.41 43.56
N ALA A 847 -3.42 -29.23 42.27
CA ALA A 847 -4.74 -29.46 41.69
C ALA A 847 -5.16 -30.93 41.72
N ARG A 848 -4.21 -31.88 41.64
CA ARG A 848 -4.50 -33.30 41.91
C ARG A 848 -4.78 -33.54 43.39
N LYS A 849 -4.01 -32.94 44.31
CA LYS A 849 -4.24 -33.06 45.76
C LYS A 849 -5.56 -32.44 46.23
N ALA A 850 -6.05 -31.39 45.56
CA ALA A 850 -7.30 -30.69 45.87
C ALA A 850 -8.54 -31.24 45.12
N ARG A 851 -8.40 -32.37 44.41
CA ARG A 851 -9.50 -33.14 43.80
C ARG A 851 -9.75 -34.49 44.51
N VAL A 852 -9.09 -34.68 45.65
CA VAL A 852 -9.20 -35.80 46.60
C VAL A 852 -9.53 -35.20 47.95
#